data_AF-A0A7S3EZN0-F1
#
_entry.id   AF-A0A7S3EZN0-F1
#
_cell.length_a   1.000
_cell.length_b   1.000
_cell.length_c   1.000
_cell.angle_alpha   90.00
_cell.angle_beta   90.00
_cell.angle_gamma   90.00
#
_symmetry.space_group_name_H-M   'P 1'
#
loop_
_entity.id
_entity.type
_entity.pdbx_description
1 polymer ?
#
loop_
_entity_poly.entity_id
_entity_poly.type
_entity_poly.pdbx_seq_one_letter_code
_entity_poly.pdbx_strand_id
1 'polypeptide(L)'
;IAGETPLVNDIPIHQDKLGEYVRTGGQLNGRPAYKKDNNTNHMLWFTYAADNQPTWYVGKKEEFGQARGWLQVKSDAQLPQDIKGAWSVWSGAEKRWKEARDVKCIAVSSTAGVIIHGPTPNNLLQDKLGEYRRVQLRVITERGVYEMVGMPNVMMWYAPGGTWNIGKRDELGQNRGWYQAVSKAISPEGITNWQVWDGANKKWEKAADLDAISVGSKRISFTGTTPKSVNQDKLGEYTRKGYCFQDGRAVYECVDAPSRCIWFTTPYWYLGQAEDVGRPQGWLCCKDDASCPELVKANWRVSDGQQMVDAADVKCMPVGATTVMVAGDTPNNLNNDKLGEFIRRLGKEVNGRPIYSQVGNDNRMLWYAAGYWYLGKKDELGKSQGWLCVRDPAPAPELVQSTWRVGDGEKLHPAPNVKCAAIGARTIEVLGSPVNGLHKDKMGEFRMIAATEVNGKPLYEKDPSISHMVWASNGYWYVGKRDELGKQAGWMQVRDSAPLPEEIVGVWQIWNQGDKRWIPSENVKVTAVGNERVDIKGVMPAGCSVHFDKLGTFVRLRGREQNGFALYQRRNDEVMLWQAQGGWWIGPTASVGKNTGYWRNIDSARVPENIKNCWEVGDGAAWHRAENVHCTEHVRTRLALKGNTPEERHQDKLGVYVLCDGELINDRVCYQQLGNPARMIWFLTPYWYVGKRDEKALGQGWLQVRSLAHVPEQICAPWSVWHSTSKKWVEAPDLAIYPDDTDVPDNSANKGGTTLAVPKALPIDPEAGASLESPMVDERDGLGTAVLAMNIGSKPDTYDVYITHDWGQDGAGRKNHERVSKINEYLRGRGLVTWFDTDSVQGDVVDKVCGGIDDTELVLVCISQTYLDKVGGKHGALDTCKKEFEYAERTKGADKLLAVVTDPATKNPRDWRGGVGMVLGSRPFKDLSMGEGDPGWETTLHAVYEELMALKGGAQPSLAQRPPPPPPPPPP
;
A
#
# COMPACT_ATOMS: atom_id res chain seq x y z
N ILE A 1 -10.49 26.27 12.94
CA ILE A 1 -11.58 27.08 12.35
C ILE A 1 -12.63 26.14 11.78
N ALA A 2 -13.89 26.28 12.18
CA ALA A 2 -14.99 25.38 11.86
C ALA A 2 -16.28 26.17 11.60
N GLY A 3 -17.28 25.58 10.94
CA GLY A 3 -18.55 26.21 10.58
C GLY A 3 -18.89 26.10 9.10
N GLU A 4 -19.90 26.87 8.67
CA GLU A 4 -20.33 26.95 7.27
C GLU A 4 -20.01 28.33 6.68
N THR A 5 -19.44 28.32 5.48
CA THR A 5 -19.20 29.54 4.70
C THR A 5 -20.44 29.92 3.87
N PRO A 6 -20.66 31.22 3.58
CA PRO A 6 -21.77 31.67 2.76
C PRO A 6 -21.82 31.00 1.38
N LEU A 7 -23.03 30.87 0.83
CA LEU A 7 -23.24 30.43 -0.55
C LEU A 7 -23.09 31.59 -1.53
N VAL A 8 -22.52 31.32 -2.70
CA VAL A 8 -22.55 32.17 -3.90
C VAL A 8 -22.88 31.25 -5.07
N ASN A 9 -23.98 31.53 -5.77
CA ASN A 9 -24.53 30.64 -6.81
C ASN A 9 -24.72 29.19 -6.30
N ASP A 10 -25.32 29.05 -5.11
CA ASP A 10 -25.57 27.77 -4.43
C ASP A 10 -24.33 26.92 -4.08
N ILE A 11 -23.13 27.51 -4.20
CA ILE A 11 -21.87 26.85 -3.87
C ILE A 11 -21.24 27.54 -2.65
N PRO A 12 -20.87 26.80 -1.59
CA PRO A 12 -20.11 27.36 -0.47
C PRO A 12 -18.76 27.91 -0.93
N ILE A 13 -18.50 29.19 -0.67
CA ILE A 13 -17.23 29.82 -1.05
C ILE A 13 -16.16 29.65 0.04
N HIS A 14 -14.97 29.21 -0.33
CA HIS A 14 -13.82 29.07 0.59
C HIS A 14 -14.02 28.12 1.78
N GLN A 15 -15.00 27.20 1.73
CA GLN A 15 -15.20 26.14 2.73
C GLN A 15 -13.95 25.25 2.89
N ASP A 16 -13.10 25.15 1.86
CA ASP A 16 -11.82 24.45 1.85
C ASP A 16 -10.75 25.14 2.72
N LYS A 17 -10.93 26.42 3.05
CA LYS A 17 -10.00 27.20 3.89
C LYS A 17 -10.26 26.95 5.39
N LEU A 18 -11.43 26.44 5.76
CA LEU A 18 -11.67 25.97 7.14
C LEU A 18 -10.86 24.70 7.44
N GLY A 19 -10.67 24.40 8.73
CA GLY A 19 -9.85 23.27 9.19
C GLY A 19 -9.00 23.59 10.41
N GLU A 20 -8.03 22.72 10.63
CA GLU A 20 -7.08 22.82 11.74
C GLU A 20 -5.86 23.64 11.34
N TYR A 21 -5.42 24.52 12.24
CA TYR A 21 -4.30 25.43 12.06
C TYR A 21 -3.33 25.24 13.23
N VAL A 22 -2.09 24.89 12.92
CA VAL A 22 -1.03 24.61 13.89
C VAL A 22 -0.13 25.82 14.03
N ARG A 23 0.18 26.20 15.27
CA ARG A 23 1.06 27.33 15.58
C ARG A 23 2.44 27.11 14.95
N THR A 24 2.99 28.14 14.32
CA THR A 24 4.29 28.09 13.61
C THR A 24 5.51 28.27 14.52
N GLY A 25 5.29 28.65 15.79
CA GLY A 25 6.34 29.05 16.73
C GLY A 25 6.71 30.54 16.65
N GLY A 26 6.46 31.19 15.51
CA GLY A 26 6.67 32.62 15.31
C GLY A 26 5.50 33.49 15.77
N GLN A 27 5.78 34.79 15.88
CA GLN A 27 4.78 35.84 16.07
C GLN A 27 4.81 36.83 14.91
N LEU A 28 3.67 37.45 14.62
CA LEU A 28 3.51 38.57 13.73
C LEU A 28 2.71 39.65 14.47
N ASN A 29 3.20 40.88 14.48
CA ASN A 29 2.56 42.01 15.18
C ASN A 29 2.18 41.68 16.65
N GLY A 30 3.06 40.96 17.35
CA GLY A 30 2.86 40.56 18.76
C GLY A 30 1.78 39.48 18.98
N ARG A 31 1.36 38.78 17.92
CA ARG A 31 0.38 37.69 17.97
C ARG A 31 0.92 36.43 17.31
N PRO A 32 0.51 35.22 17.74
CA PRO A 32 0.97 33.99 17.11
C PRO A 32 0.47 33.84 15.68
N ALA A 33 1.31 33.26 14.82
CA ALA A 33 0.94 32.85 13.47
C ALA A 33 0.74 31.34 13.38
N TYR A 34 -0.18 30.92 12.52
CA TYR A 34 -0.56 29.52 12.36
C TYR A 34 -0.52 29.10 10.90
N LYS A 35 -0.04 27.88 10.63
CA LYS A 35 -0.11 27.23 9.32
C LYS A 35 -1.25 26.23 9.32
N LYS A 36 -1.99 26.12 8.22
CA LYS A 36 -3.02 25.08 8.12
C LYS A 36 -2.36 23.70 8.10
N ASP A 37 -2.86 22.79 8.91
CA ASP A 37 -2.25 21.47 9.13
C ASP A 37 -2.08 20.71 7.81
N ASN A 38 -3.11 20.74 6.98
CA ASN A 38 -3.18 19.95 5.76
C ASN A 38 -2.78 20.70 4.48
N ASN A 39 -2.49 22.00 4.56
CA ASN A 39 -2.02 22.80 3.43
C ASN A 39 -1.18 23.96 3.95
N THR A 40 0.14 23.78 3.97
CA THR A 40 1.08 24.76 4.52
C THR A 40 1.16 26.06 3.72
N ASN A 41 0.54 26.12 2.53
CA ASN A 41 0.35 27.36 1.78
C ASN A 41 -0.81 28.21 2.32
N HIS A 42 -1.59 27.73 3.29
CA HIS A 42 -2.60 28.53 3.97
C HIS A 42 -2.11 28.92 5.37
N MET A 43 -2.26 30.19 5.71
CA MET A 43 -1.85 30.76 6.98
C MET A 43 -3.04 31.45 7.67
N LEU A 44 -2.99 31.49 8.99
CA LEU A 44 -3.82 32.34 9.85
C LEU A 44 -2.90 33.29 10.61
N TRP A 45 -3.16 34.59 10.51
CA TRP A 45 -2.30 35.62 11.09
C TRP A 45 -3.07 36.86 11.51
N PHE A 46 -2.43 37.70 12.30
CA PHE A 46 -2.95 38.97 12.75
C PHE A 46 -2.21 40.13 12.07
N THR A 47 -2.96 41.10 11.56
CA THR A 47 -2.41 42.36 11.04
C THR A 47 -3.46 43.47 11.13
N TYR A 48 -3.06 44.69 10.78
CA TYR A 48 -3.99 45.80 10.69
C TYR A 48 -4.60 45.83 9.29
N ALA A 49 -5.92 45.92 9.21
CA ALA A 49 -6.63 46.09 7.95
C ALA A 49 -6.30 47.45 7.30
N ALA A 50 -6.72 47.67 6.05
CA ALA A 50 -6.47 48.94 5.35
C ALA A 50 -7.09 50.16 6.04
N ASP A 51 -8.12 49.97 6.87
CA ASP A 51 -8.75 50.97 7.73
C ASP A 51 -8.10 51.06 9.13
N ASN A 52 -6.91 50.48 9.28
CA ASN A 52 -6.12 50.40 10.51
C ASN A 52 -6.82 49.66 11.68
N GLN A 53 -7.86 48.86 11.41
CA GLN A 53 -8.53 48.05 12.42
C GLN A 53 -7.78 46.74 12.68
N PRO A 54 -7.63 46.31 13.95
CA PRO A 54 -6.99 45.03 14.29
C PRO A 54 -7.79 43.87 13.72
N THR A 55 -7.15 43.04 12.90
CA THR A 55 -7.86 42.03 12.10
C THR A 55 -7.08 40.72 12.01
N TRP A 56 -7.77 39.62 12.22
CA TRP A 56 -7.26 38.29 11.93
C TRP A 56 -7.63 37.88 10.51
N TYR A 57 -6.68 37.32 9.77
CA TYR A 57 -6.84 36.90 8.38
C TYR A 57 -6.53 35.41 8.20
N VAL A 58 -7.25 34.78 7.28
CA VAL A 58 -6.86 33.50 6.68
C VAL A 58 -6.59 33.74 5.20
N GLY A 59 -5.40 33.38 4.74
CA GLY A 59 -4.97 33.65 3.37
C GLY A 59 -3.78 32.78 2.96
N LYS A 60 -3.15 33.12 1.85
CA LYS A 60 -1.98 32.38 1.36
C LYS A 60 -0.73 32.68 2.18
N LYS A 61 0.22 31.75 2.17
CA LYS A 61 1.55 31.95 2.75
C LYS A 61 2.31 33.12 2.11
N GLU A 62 2.14 33.32 0.80
CA GLU A 62 2.73 34.47 0.08
C GLU A 62 2.09 35.82 0.47
N GLU A 63 0.87 35.80 1.03
CA GLU A 63 0.15 36.98 1.54
C GLU A 63 0.40 37.20 3.04
N PHE A 64 1.22 36.35 3.68
CA PHE A 64 1.41 36.35 5.13
C PHE A 64 1.89 37.73 5.63
N GLY A 65 1.09 38.30 6.54
CA GLY A 65 1.30 39.62 7.13
C GLY A 65 0.67 40.79 6.39
N GLN A 66 0.11 40.56 5.21
CA GLN A 66 -0.63 41.57 4.45
C GLN A 66 -2.09 41.65 4.92
N ALA A 67 -2.73 42.80 4.70
CA ALA A 67 -4.16 43.05 4.95
C ALA A 67 -5.05 42.42 3.85
N ARG A 68 -4.80 41.15 3.53
CA ARG A 68 -5.43 40.42 2.41
C ARG A 68 -5.62 38.96 2.79
N GLY A 69 -6.72 38.37 2.37
CA GLY A 69 -6.98 36.94 2.56
C GLY A 69 -8.35 36.54 2.04
N TRP A 70 -8.71 35.28 2.26
CA TRP A 70 -10.03 34.73 1.94
C TRP A 70 -11.02 34.88 3.09
N LEU A 71 -10.54 34.84 4.34
CA LEU A 71 -11.35 35.10 5.52
C LEU A 71 -10.74 36.22 6.35
N GLN A 72 -11.58 37.00 7.00
CA GLN A 72 -11.16 37.99 7.97
C GLN A 72 -12.13 38.11 9.14
N VAL A 73 -11.65 38.59 10.28
CA VAL A 73 -12.48 39.02 11.40
C VAL A 73 -11.81 40.18 12.11
N LYS A 74 -12.55 41.28 12.28
CA LYS A 74 -12.09 42.44 13.03
C LYS A 74 -12.12 42.10 14.51
N SER A 75 -10.96 41.96 15.13
CA SER A 75 -10.80 41.58 16.53
C SER A 75 -9.35 41.82 16.96
N ASP A 76 -9.17 42.37 18.16
CA ASP A 76 -7.86 42.57 18.80
C ASP A 76 -7.39 41.37 19.63
N ALA A 77 -8.16 40.27 19.61
CA ALA A 77 -7.94 39.08 20.41
C ALA A 77 -6.47 38.62 20.39
N GLN A 78 -5.96 38.24 21.56
CA GLN A 78 -4.58 37.77 21.72
C GLN A 78 -4.34 36.44 21.02
N LEU A 79 -5.35 35.57 21.02
CA LEU A 79 -5.31 34.27 20.38
C LEU A 79 -6.56 34.09 19.52
N PRO A 80 -6.49 33.33 18.42
CA PRO A 80 -7.64 33.12 17.56
C PRO A 80 -8.85 32.50 18.27
N GLN A 81 -8.64 31.64 19.28
CA GLN A 81 -9.76 31.04 20.02
C GLN A 81 -10.56 32.05 20.87
N ASP A 82 -10.00 33.23 21.14
CA ASP A 82 -10.66 34.26 21.94
C ASP A 82 -11.51 35.21 21.08
N ILE A 83 -11.49 35.02 19.75
CA ILE A 83 -12.29 35.82 18.81
C ILE A 83 -13.78 35.56 19.05
N LYS A 84 -14.51 36.62 19.41
CA LYS A 84 -15.99 36.61 19.54
C LYS A 84 -16.71 37.29 18.38
N GLY A 85 -15.98 38.00 17.52
CA GLY A 85 -16.53 38.69 16.34
C GLY A 85 -16.96 37.72 15.24
N ALA A 86 -17.89 38.19 14.39
CA ALA A 86 -18.33 37.43 13.21
C ALA A 86 -17.25 37.43 12.13
N TRP A 87 -16.92 36.24 11.63
CA TRP A 87 -16.02 36.10 10.49
C TRP A 87 -16.69 36.60 9.22
N SER A 88 -15.87 37.03 8.26
CA SER A 88 -16.27 37.41 6.92
C SER A 88 -15.45 36.63 5.90
N VAL A 89 -16.06 36.29 4.76
CA VAL A 89 -15.46 35.53 3.66
C VAL A 89 -15.49 36.35 2.39
N TRP A 90 -14.39 36.43 1.65
CA TRP A 90 -14.29 37.22 0.43
C TRP A 90 -15.01 36.52 -0.73
N SER A 91 -15.94 37.19 -1.40
CA SER A 91 -16.54 36.70 -2.65
C SER A 91 -15.82 37.32 -3.84
N GLY A 92 -15.12 36.49 -4.62
CA GLY A 92 -14.48 36.93 -5.86
C GLY A 92 -15.49 37.36 -6.93
N ALA A 93 -16.62 36.68 -7.02
CA ALA A 93 -17.68 37.00 -7.99
C ALA A 93 -18.40 38.31 -7.66
N GLU A 94 -18.69 38.55 -6.37
CA GLU A 94 -19.39 39.77 -5.92
C GLU A 94 -18.43 40.90 -5.53
N LYS A 95 -17.11 40.67 -5.54
CA LYS A 95 -16.05 41.60 -5.12
C LYS A 95 -16.30 42.26 -3.75
N ARG A 96 -16.85 41.50 -2.79
CA ARG A 96 -17.16 41.99 -1.43
C ARG A 96 -16.99 40.90 -0.36
N TRP A 97 -16.82 41.34 0.88
CA TRP A 97 -16.86 40.47 2.05
C TRP A 97 -18.31 40.09 2.40
N LYS A 98 -18.57 38.80 2.59
CA LYS A 98 -19.86 38.26 3.06
C LYS A 98 -19.70 37.77 4.50
N GLU A 99 -20.63 38.13 5.36
CA GLU A 99 -20.63 37.70 6.76
C GLU A 99 -20.83 36.18 6.86
N ALA A 100 -20.04 35.50 7.69
CA ALA A 100 -20.03 34.07 7.91
C ALA A 100 -20.20 33.77 9.41
N ARG A 101 -21.44 33.93 9.90
CA ARG A 101 -21.79 33.88 11.33
C ARG A 101 -21.49 32.53 11.98
N ASP A 102 -21.55 31.45 11.21
CA ASP A 102 -21.33 30.10 11.71
C ASP A 102 -19.84 29.75 11.82
N VAL A 103 -18.96 30.54 11.19
CA VAL A 103 -17.52 30.30 11.25
C VAL A 103 -16.98 30.75 12.60
N LYS A 104 -16.29 29.83 13.29
CA LYS A 104 -15.69 30.03 14.60
C LYS A 104 -14.27 29.51 14.64
N CYS A 105 -13.44 30.12 15.47
CA CYS A 105 -12.13 29.58 15.83
C CYS A 105 -12.18 29.01 17.25
N ILE A 106 -11.84 27.74 17.39
CA ILE A 106 -11.76 27.05 18.68
C ILE A 106 -10.39 26.42 18.80
N ALA A 107 -9.86 26.41 20.02
CA ALA A 107 -8.71 25.58 20.36
C ALA A 107 -9.17 24.13 20.49
N VAL A 108 -8.31 23.20 20.04
CA VAL A 108 -8.55 21.76 20.10
C VAL A 108 -7.24 21.07 20.46
N SER A 109 -7.33 19.81 20.92
CA SER A 109 -6.15 19.00 21.21
C SER A 109 -5.30 18.77 19.95
N SER A 110 -3.99 18.64 20.16
CA SER A 110 -3.05 18.27 19.09
C SER A 110 -3.29 16.84 18.58
N THR A 111 -3.86 15.96 19.39
CA THR A 111 -4.36 14.67 18.92
C THR A 111 -5.82 14.76 18.54
N ALA A 112 -6.21 14.01 17.51
CA ALA A 112 -7.62 13.80 17.20
C ALA A 112 -8.25 12.70 18.07
N GLY A 113 -7.44 11.84 18.70
CA GLY A 113 -7.88 10.71 19.51
C GLY A 113 -7.72 10.93 21.02
N VAL A 114 -8.68 10.39 21.77
CA VAL A 114 -8.63 10.27 23.23
C VAL A 114 -9.20 8.91 23.63
N ILE A 115 -8.56 8.23 24.58
CA ILE A 115 -9.10 7.00 25.18
C ILE A 115 -9.67 7.36 26.55
N ILE A 116 -10.91 6.97 26.81
CA ILE A 116 -11.46 6.93 28.15
C ILE A 116 -11.24 5.50 28.66
N HIS A 117 -10.42 5.31 29.68
CA HIS A 117 -10.19 3.99 30.27
C HIS A 117 -10.31 4.02 31.78
N GLY A 118 -10.52 2.84 32.37
CA GLY A 118 -10.53 2.63 33.81
C GLY A 118 -11.71 1.76 34.24
N PRO A 119 -11.70 1.26 35.48
CA PRO A 119 -12.84 0.56 36.04
C PRO A 119 -13.99 1.54 36.32
N THR A 120 -15.23 1.07 36.20
CA THR A 120 -16.40 1.80 36.68
C THR A 120 -17.00 1.10 37.91
N PRO A 121 -17.69 1.84 38.79
CA PRO A 121 -18.44 1.24 39.89
C PRO A 121 -19.37 0.15 39.37
N ASN A 122 -19.24 -1.07 39.91
CA ASN A 122 -20.04 -2.24 39.54
C ASN A 122 -20.04 -2.58 38.03
N ASN A 123 -18.98 -2.21 37.29
CA ASN A 123 -18.89 -2.35 35.83
C ASN A 123 -20.03 -1.66 35.06
N LEU A 124 -20.65 -0.62 35.66
CA LEU A 124 -21.69 0.18 35.01
C LEU A 124 -21.18 0.76 33.69
N LEU A 125 -21.95 0.52 32.62
CA LEU A 125 -21.77 1.12 31.30
C LEU A 125 -20.35 1.00 30.72
N GLN A 126 -19.58 -0.01 31.15
CA GLN A 126 -18.20 -0.25 30.70
C GLN A 126 -18.11 -0.28 29.15
N ASP A 127 -19.20 -0.69 28.48
CA ASP A 127 -19.39 -0.73 27.03
C ASP A 127 -19.40 0.65 26.34
N LYS A 128 -19.36 1.76 27.08
CA LYS A 128 -19.21 3.14 26.56
C LYS A 128 -17.81 3.72 26.72
N LEU A 129 -16.83 2.99 27.25
CA LEU A 129 -15.44 3.45 27.37
C LEU A 129 -14.61 3.13 26.11
N GLY A 130 -13.36 3.58 25.99
CA GLY A 130 -12.48 3.25 24.85
C GLY A 130 -12.09 4.47 24.02
N GLU A 131 -11.74 4.25 22.75
CA GLU A 131 -11.22 5.30 21.88
C GLU A 131 -12.35 6.16 21.30
N TYR A 132 -12.18 7.47 21.41
CA TYR A 132 -13.00 8.52 20.82
C TYR A 132 -12.17 9.36 19.87
N ARG A 133 -12.73 9.72 18.72
CA ARG A 133 -12.09 10.58 17.73
C ARG A 133 -12.87 11.86 17.51
N ARG A 134 -12.16 12.98 17.44
CA ARG A 134 -12.73 14.29 17.19
C ARG A 134 -13.39 14.31 15.81
N VAL A 135 -14.68 14.65 15.77
CA VAL A 135 -15.42 14.87 14.53
C VAL A 135 -14.97 16.21 13.94
N GLN A 136 -14.33 16.17 12.78
CA GLN A 136 -13.73 17.35 12.18
C GLN A 136 -14.79 18.42 11.86
N LEU A 137 -14.45 19.68 12.08
CA LEU A 137 -15.31 20.86 11.84
C LEU A 137 -16.62 20.89 12.64
N ARG A 138 -16.89 19.92 13.52
CA ARG A 138 -18.08 19.91 14.35
C ARG A 138 -17.77 20.51 15.72
N VAL A 139 -18.47 21.59 16.02
CA VAL A 139 -18.33 22.34 17.28
C VAL A 139 -19.68 22.43 17.95
N ILE A 140 -19.71 22.07 19.22
CA ILE A 140 -20.88 22.24 20.09
C ILE A 140 -20.38 22.99 21.33
N THR A 141 -21.13 24.00 21.77
CA THR A 141 -20.83 24.81 22.97
C THR A 141 -19.37 25.29 23.04
N GLU A 142 -18.83 25.72 21.89
CA GLU A 142 -17.45 26.22 21.74
C GLU A 142 -16.35 25.17 21.99
N ARG A 143 -16.66 23.87 21.88
CA ARG A 143 -15.71 22.75 22.02
C ARG A 143 -15.85 21.74 20.89
N GLY A 144 -14.78 20.98 20.66
CA GLY A 144 -14.80 19.86 19.72
C GLY A 144 -15.70 18.73 20.20
N VAL A 145 -16.40 18.08 19.27
CA VAL A 145 -17.21 16.89 19.52
C VAL A 145 -16.38 15.66 19.17
N TYR A 146 -16.52 14.58 19.94
CA TYR A 146 -15.85 13.32 19.67
C TYR A 146 -16.87 12.20 19.46
N GLU A 147 -16.57 11.30 18.53
CA GLU A 147 -17.35 10.11 18.21
C GLU A 147 -16.57 8.87 18.69
N MET A 148 -17.25 7.92 19.30
CA MET A 148 -16.62 6.68 19.74
C MET A 148 -16.26 5.80 18.54
N VAL A 149 -15.00 5.34 18.49
CA VAL A 149 -14.52 4.44 17.43
C VAL A 149 -15.28 3.13 17.49
N GLY A 150 -15.93 2.80 16.37
CA GLY A 150 -16.74 1.58 16.23
C GLY A 150 -18.18 1.70 16.73
N MET A 151 -18.55 2.75 17.47
CA MET A 151 -19.93 2.99 17.95
C MET A 151 -20.37 4.43 17.62
N PRO A 152 -20.73 4.75 16.36
CA PRO A 152 -20.97 6.13 15.94
C PRO A 152 -22.15 6.82 16.65
N ASN A 153 -23.06 6.06 17.26
CA ASN A 153 -24.16 6.62 18.06
C ASN A 153 -23.76 7.05 19.47
N VAL A 154 -22.52 6.74 19.90
CA VAL A 154 -21.96 7.16 21.18
C VAL A 154 -21.04 8.35 20.92
N MET A 155 -21.37 9.48 21.51
CA MET A 155 -20.67 10.74 21.33
C MET A 155 -20.16 11.26 22.66
N MET A 156 -19.12 12.08 22.59
CA MET A 156 -18.63 12.88 23.71
C MET A 156 -18.63 14.37 23.34
N TRP A 157 -19.17 15.21 24.22
CA TRP A 157 -19.32 16.64 23.98
C TRP A 157 -19.25 17.45 25.27
N TYR A 158 -18.97 18.74 25.13
CA TYR A 158 -19.12 19.69 26.21
C TYR A 158 -20.57 20.20 26.26
N ALA A 159 -21.20 20.21 27.42
CA ALA A 159 -22.57 20.68 27.59
C ALA A 159 -22.62 22.11 28.17
N PRO A 160 -23.71 22.86 27.97
CA PRO A 160 -23.87 24.21 28.50
C PRO A 160 -23.75 24.31 30.03
N GLY A 161 -23.89 23.19 30.75
CA GLY A 161 -23.74 23.12 32.21
C GLY A 161 -22.30 23.08 32.74
N GLY A 162 -21.29 23.19 31.87
CA GLY A 162 -19.88 23.14 32.29
C GLY A 162 -19.33 21.72 32.49
N THR A 163 -19.95 20.74 31.82
CA THR A 163 -19.61 19.32 31.93
C THR A 163 -19.22 18.74 30.58
N TRP A 164 -18.20 17.88 30.58
CA TRP A 164 -17.98 16.93 29.50
C TRP A 164 -18.90 15.75 29.69
N ASN A 165 -19.67 15.38 28.66
CA ASN A 165 -20.63 14.28 28.70
C ASN A 165 -20.30 13.24 27.66
N ILE A 166 -20.60 11.97 27.97
CA ILE A 166 -20.65 10.87 27.01
C ILE A 166 -22.09 10.36 26.97
N GLY A 167 -22.68 10.28 25.78
CA GLY A 167 -24.10 9.95 25.63
C GLY A 167 -24.47 9.63 24.18
N LYS A 168 -25.76 9.66 23.88
CA LYS A 168 -26.23 9.35 22.52
C LYS A 168 -26.04 10.51 21.56
N ARG A 169 -25.95 10.21 20.26
CA ARG A 169 -25.84 11.21 19.19
C ARG A 169 -27.00 12.21 19.14
N ASP A 170 -28.22 11.80 19.45
CA ASP A 170 -29.41 12.66 19.51
C ASP A 170 -29.44 13.57 20.75
N GLU A 171 -28.63 13.27 21.77
CA GLU A 171 -28.48 14.06 22.99
C GLU A 171 -27.36 15.13 22.88
N LEU A 172 -26.67 15.19 21.74
CA LEU A 172 -25.56 16.11 21.50
C LEU A 172 -25.91 17.56 21.85
N GLY A 173 -25.08 18.18 22.69
CA GLY A 173 -25.24 19.57 23.14
C GLY A 173 -26.20 19.76 24.31
N GLN A 174 -26.85 18.70 24.78
CA GLN A 174 -27.67 18.71 25.99
C GLN A 174 -26.83 18.36 27.22
N ASN A 175 -27.30 18.71 28.42
CA ASN A 175 -26.69 18.27 29.68
C ASN A 175 -27.27 16.91 30.12
N ARG A 176 -27.08 15.90 29.27
CA ARG A 176 -27.64 14.55 29.42
C ARG A 176 -26.63 13.54 28.88
N GLY A 177 -26.47 12.41 29.56
CA GLY A 177 -25.58 11.36 29.11
C GLY A 177 -25.46 10.21 30.09
N TRP A 178 -24.61 9.26 29.76
CA TRP A 178 -24.21 8.13 30.59
C TRP A 178 -23.00 8.44 31.48
N TYR A 179 -22.10 9.31 31.01
CA TYR A 179 -20.97 9.81 31.79
C TYR A 179 -20.99 11.32 31.81
N GLN A 180 -20.53 11.89 32.91
CA GLN A 180 -20.26 13.33 33.00
C GLN A 180 -19.01 13.61 33.83
N ALA A 181 -18.30 14.69 33.50
CA ALA A 181 -17.22 15.23 34.31
C ALA A 181 -17.28 16.76 34.31
N VAL A 182 -17.24 17.37 35.49
CA VAL A 182 -17.23 18.83 35.62
C VAL A 182 -15.83 19.33 35.32
N SER A 183 -15.62 19.96 34.17
CA SER A 183 -14.32 20.47 33.76
C SER A 183 -14.47 21.57 32.73
N LYS A 184 -13.70 22.66 32.87
CA LYS A 184 -13.64 23.75 31.88
C LYS A 184 -12.62 23.49 30.77
N ALA A 185 -11.98 22.31 30.76
CA ALA A 185 -10.96 21.96 29.80
C ALA A 185 -11.48 22.12 28.36
N ILE A 186 -10.58 22.59 27.49
CA ILE A 186 -10.87 22.82 26.07
C ILE A 186 -11.05 21.49 25.32
N SER A 187 -10.52 20.43 25.88
CA SER A 187 -10.49 19.09 25.33
C SER A 187 -10.55 18.07 26.49
N PRO A 188 -10.95 16.82 26.22
CA PRO A 188 -11.25 15.85 27.26
C PRO A 188 -10.01 15.27 27.94
N GLU A 189 -8.84 15.31 27.31
CA GLU A 189 -7.62 14.72 27.88
C GLU A 189 -7.22 15.34 29.24
N GLY A 190 -6.79 14.50 30.17
CA GLY A 190 -6.42 14.86 31.54
C GLY A 190 -7.60 15.05 32.50
N ILE A 191 -8.85 14.87 32.04
CA ILE A 191 -10.02 14.86 32.94
C ILE A 191 -10.07 13.54 33.73
N THR A 192 -10.16 13.65 35.06
CA THR A 192 -10.13 12.51 36.00
C THR A 192 -11.35 12.40 36.92
N ASN A 193 -12.21 13.42 36.97
CA ASN A 193 -13.36 13.49 37.90
C ASN A 193 -14.66 13.00 37.27
N TRP A 194 -14.61 11.84 36.62
CA TRP A 194 -15.77 11.27 35.93
C TRP A 194 -16.81 10.70 36.89
N GLN A 195 -18.06 10.78 36.45
CA GLN A 195 -19.22 10.15 37.06
C GLN A 195 -19.95 9.32 36.00
N VAL A 196 -20.55 8.21 36.41
CA VAL A 196 -21.34 7.32 35.55
C VAL A 196 -22.77 7.25 36.06
N TRP A 197 -23.75 7.26 35.15
CA TRP A 197 -25.17 7.19 35.49
C TRP A 197 -25.59 5.76 35.81
N ASP A 198 -26.00 5.51 37.05
CA ASP A 198 -26.67 4.28 37.45
C ASP A 198 -28.15 4.37 37.09
N GLY A 199 -28.53 3.74 35.98
CA GLY A 199 -29.91 3.70 35.51
C GLY A 199 -30.87 2.94 36.43
N ALA A 200 -30.37 1.97 37.23
CA ALA A 200 -31.19 1.20 38.15
C ALA A 200 -31.56 2.03 39.38
N ASN A 201 -30.58 2.75 39.94
CA ASN A 201 -30.76 3.58 41.12
C ASN A 201 -31.07 5.06 40.82
N LYS A 202 -31.09 5.44 39.54
CA LYS A 202 -31.33 6.81 39.04
C LYS A 202 -30.43 7.87 39.70
N LYS A 203 -29.13 7.56 39.84
CA LYS A 203 -28.14 8.46 40.45
C LYS A 203 -26.83 8.45 39.68
N TRP A 204 -26.03 9.49 39.87
CA TRP A 204 -24.64 9.55 39.43
C TRP A 204 -23.72 8.88 40.46
N GLU A 205 -22.89 7.95 39.99
CA GLU A 205 -21.86 7.27 40.78
C GLU A 205 -20.47 7.80 40.41
N LYS A 206 -19.58 7.95 41.38
CA LYS A 206 -18.22 8.45 41.15
C LYS A 206 -17.36 7.35 40.51
N ALA A 207 -16.74 7.66 39.37
CA ALA A 207 -15.79 6.78 38.69
C ALA A 207 -14.39 7.38 38.79
N ALA A 208 -13.77 7.25 39.96
CA ALA A 208 -12.55 7.98 40.33
C ALA A 208 -11.29 7.55 39.55
N ASP A 209 -11.29 6.32 39.03
CA ASP A 209 -10.17 5.73 38.32
C ASP A 209 -10.34 5.79 36.79
N LEU A 210 -11.31 6.57 36.31
CA LEU A 210 -11.45 6.85 34.88
C LEU A 210 -10.53 7.98 34.47
N ASP A 211 -9.70 7.68 33.48
CA ASP A 211 -8.78 8.63 32.86
C ASP A 211 -9.17 8.88 31.41
N ALA A 212 -9.04 10.13 30.99
CA ALA A 212 -9.10 10.54 29.61
C ALA A 212 -7.68 10.81 29.09
N ILE A 213 -7.15 9.92 28.26
CA ILE A 213 -5.76 9.95 27.81
C ILE A 213 -5.69 10.29 26.33
N SER A 214 -4.92 11.31 25.99
CA SER A 214 -4.62 11.67 24.59
C SER A 214 -3.88 10.51 23.92
N VAL A 215 -4.38 10.08 22.76
CA VAL A 215 -3.74 9.01 21.98
C VAL A 215 -3.60 9.37 20.52
N GLY A 216 -2.52 8.89 19.95
CA GLY A 216 -2.17 9.01 18.56
C GLY A 216 -2.71 7.84 17.76
N SER A 217 -2.05 7.58 16.64
CA SER A 217 -2.36 6.47 15.74
C SER A 217 -2.15 5.13 16.44
N LYS A 218 -2.98 4.13 16.11
CA LYS A 218 -2.79 2.78 16.66
C LYS A 218 -1.45 2.19 16.25
N ARG A 219 -0.97 2.52 15.05
CA ARG A 219 0.28 2.06 14.49
C ARG A 219 1.11 3.24 14.00
N ILE A 220 2.41 3.16 14.25
CA ILE A 220 3.41 4.17 13.90
C ILE A 220 4.62 3.49 13.29
N SER A 221 5.41 4.23 12.51
CA SER A 221 6.65 3.75 11.92
C SER A 221 7.77 4.76 12.15
N PHE A 222 8.92 4.26 12.59
CA PHE A 222 10.18 5.00 12.60
C PHE A 222 10.85 4.85 11.23
N THR A 223 11.09 5.98 10.59
CA THR A 223 11.72 6.08 9.27
C THR A 223 13.00 6.90 9.37
N GLY A 224 13.83 6.86 8.31
CA GLY A 224 15.08 7.60 8.24
C GLY A 224 16.30 6.76 8.60
N THR A 225 17.43 7.44 8.79
CA THR A 225 18.73 6.84 9.02
C THR A 225 19.34 7.28 10.34
N THR A 226 19.93 6.32 11.04
CA THR A 226 20.75 6.57 12.22
C THR A 226 22.20 6.87 11.81
N PRO A 227 22.91 7.74 12.55
CA PRO A 227 24.33 7.98 12.30
C PRO A 227 25.13 6.68 12.35
N LYS A 228 25.92 6.43 11.29
CA LYS A 228 26.74 5.21 11.14
C LYS A 228 25.94 3.90 11.27
N SER A 229 24.63 3.94 11.02
CA SER A 229 23.70 2.79 11.14
C SER A 229 23.60 2.19 12.55
N VAL A 230 24.02 2.93 13.58
CA VAL A 230 23.93 2.50 14.98
C VAL A 230 22.47 2.34 15.38
N ASN A 231 22.09 1.16 15.87
CA ASN A 231 20.70 0.81 16.21
C ASN A 231 19.69 1.04 15.06
N GLN A 232 20.14 1.03 13.79
CA GLN A 232 19.26 1.14 12.63
C GLN A 232 18.22 0.03 12.61
N ASP A 233 18.59 -1.17 13.06
CA ASP A 233 17.74 -2.35 13.20
C ASP A 233 16.63 -2.17 14.25
N LYS A 234 16.74 -1.16 15.11
CA LYS A 234 15.73 -0.79 16.11
C LYS A 234 14.65 0.13 15.55
N LEU A 235 14.84 0.70 14.35
CA LEU A 235 13.76 1.38 13.66
C LEU A 235 12.80 0.34 13.07
N GLY A 236 11.55 0.73 12.84
CA GLY A 236 10.53 -0.18 12.33
C GLY A 236 9.12 0.26 12.71
N GLU A 237 8.19 -0.69 12.64
CA GLU A 237 6.79 -0.45 13.00
C GLU A 237 6.49 -0.82 14.44
N TYR A 238 5.64 0.00 15.05
CA TYR A 238 5.18 -0.16 16.42
C TYR A 238 3.67 0.01 16.48
N THR A 239 3.01 -0.77 17.32
CA THR A 239 1.57 -0.69 17.60
C THR A 239 1.34 -0.36 19.07
N ARG A 240 0.29 0.39 19.38
CA ARG A 240 -0.10 0.66 20.78
C ARG A 240 -0.34 -0.66 21.50
N LYS A 241 0.26 -0.82 22.67
CA LYS A 241 0.16 -2.02 23.53
C LYS A 241 -1.14 -1.98 24.34
N GLY A 242 -2.27 -2.20 23.66
CA GLY A 242 -3.60 -2.19 24.28
C GLY A 242 -3.89 -0.91 25.07
N TYR A 243 -4.32 -1.07 26.33
CA TYR A 243 -4.56 0.02 27.29
C TYR A 243 -3.39 0.17 28.28
N CYS A 244 -2.15 -0.02 27.82
CA CYS A 244 -0.95 0.20 28.62
C CYS A 244 -0.48 1.66 28.48
N PHE A 245 -0.40 2.35 29.61
CA PHE A 245 0.01 3.74 29.67
C PHE A 245 1.15 3.92 30.66
N GLN A 246 2.10 4.79 30.33
CA GLN A 246 3.20 5.23 31.18
C GLN A 246 3.23 6.76 31.20
N ASP A 247 3.28 7.36 32.39
CA ASP A 247 3.27 8.82 32.58
C ASP A 247 2.14 9.52 31.79
N GLY A 248 0.95 8.91 31.75
CA GLY A 248 -0.21 9.43 31.04
C GLY A 248 -0.11 9.38 29.51
N ARG A 249 0.78 8.56 28.94
CA ARG A 249 0.92 8.35 27.48
C ARG A 249 0.90 6.88 27.10
N ALA A 250 0.42 6.57 25.91
CA ALA A 250 0.35 5.20 25.42
C ALA A 250 1.76 4.59 25.24
N VAL A 251 1.92 3.35 25.66
CA VAL A 251 3.08 2.51 25.36
C VAL A 251 2.86 1.83 24.00
N TYR A 252 3.90 1.76 23.19
CA TYR A 252 3.88 1.05 21.91
C TYR A 252 4.84 -0.13 21.95
N GLU A 253 4.49 -1.24 21.32
CA GLU A 253 5.32 -2.43 21.16
C GLU A 253 5.67 -2.62 19.68
N CYS A 254 6.89 -3.08 19.41
CA CYS A 254 7.32 -3.33 18.05
C CYS A 254 6.54 -4.50 17.45
N VAL A 255 6.05 -4.32 16.23
CA VAL A 255 5.27 -5.32 15.48
C VAL A 255 6.07 -6.61 15.30
N ASP A 256 7.38 -6.48 15.06
CA ASP A 256 8.23 -7.59 14.67
C ASP A 256 8.91 -8.23 15.88
N ALA A 257 9.18 -7.47 16.94
CA ALA A 257 9.79 -8.00 18.15
C ALA A 257 9.17 -7.35 19.39
N PRO A 258 8.13 -7.96 19.99
CA PRO A 258 7.41 -7.42 21.14
C PRO A 258 8.28 -7.16 22.38
N SER A 259 9.51 -7.68 22.43
CA SER A 259 10.52 -7.33 23.42
C SER A 259 11.03 -5.90 23.27
N ARG A 260 10.67 -5.15 22.23
CA ARG A 260 11.02 -3.74 22.02
C ARG A 260 9.79 -2.87 22.20
N CYS A 261 9.91 -1.83 23.02
CA CYS A 261 8.83 -0.89 23.30
C CYS A 261 9.25 0.56 23.11
N ILE A 262 8.25 1.42 22.96
CA ILE A 262 8.35 2.86 23.06
C ILE A 262 7.49 3.31 24.23
N TRP A 263 8.04 4.14 25.10
CA TRP A 263 7.32 4.70 26.24
C TRP A 263 7.78 6.13 26.53
N PHE A 264 6.99 6.82 27.33
CA PHE A 264 7.33 8.14 27.83
C PHE A 264 7.72 8.05 29.30
N THR A 265 8.81 8.70 29.67
CA THR A 265 9.17 8.95 31.06
C THR A 265 9.62 10.39 31.14
N THR A 266 8.88 11.20 31.87
CA THR A 266 9.00 12.66 31.83
C THR A 266 10.45 13.13 31.98
N PRO A 267 10.99 14.00 31.09
CA PRO A 267 10.38 14.63 29.90
C PRO A 267 10.76 13.98 28.55
N TYR A 268 11.08 12.68 28.51
CA TYR A 268 11.61 12.01 27.32
C TYR A 268 10.72 10.88 26.81
N TRP A 269 10.65 10.76 25.48
CA TRP A 269 10.29 9.51 24.83
C TRP A 269 11.52 8.61 24.73
N TYR A 270 11.33 7.31 24.96
CA TYR A 270 12.37 6.26 24.85
C TYR A 270 11.92 5.15 23.92
N LEU A 271 12.89 4.54 23.24
CA LEU A 271 12.75 3.28 22.51
C LEU A 271 13.80 2.31 23.07
N GLY A 272 13.36 1.17 23.61
CA GLY A 272 14.21 0.25 24.36
C GLY A 272 13.59 -1.12 24.56
N GLN A 273 14.13 -1.89 25.51
CA GLN A 273 13.58 -3.20 25.89
C GLN A 273 12.23 -3.04 26.61
N ALA A 274 11.34 -4.00 26.43
CA ALA A 274 10.01 -4.00 27.05
C ALA A 274 10.08 -4.06 28.59
N GLU A 275 11.12 -4.71 29.13
CA GLU A 275 11.39 -4.81 30.57
C GLU A 275 11.80 -3.47 31.20
N ASP A 276 12.20 -2.50 30.36
CA ASP A 276 12.65 -1.17 30.77
C ASP A 276 11.55 -0.11 30.71
N VAL A 277 10.32 -0.47 30.31
CA VAL A 277 9.20 0.46 30.26
C VAL A 277 9.03 1.15 31.63
N GLY A 278 9.01 2.48 31.60
CA GLY A 278 8.93 3.33 32.80
C GLY A 278 10.29 3.74 33.39
N ARG A 279 11.41 3.20 32.89
CA ARG A 279 12.76 3.63 33.27
C ARG A 279 13.28 4.68 32.29
N PRO A 280 14.14 5.62 32.73
CA PRO A 280 14.74 6.64 31.87
C PRO A 280 15.94 6.08 31.07
N GLN A 281 15.76 4.98 30.35
CA GLN A 281 16.83 4.33 29.57
C GLN A 281 16.29 3.73 28.26
N GLY A 282 17.13 3.65 27.22
CA GLY A 282 16.73 3.09 25.93
C GLY A 282 17.84 3.22 24.89
N TRP A 283 17.68 2.56 23.74
CA TRP A 283 18.58 2.71 22.60
C TRP A 283 18.41 4.05 21.90
N LEU A 284 17.17 4.58 21.86
CA LEU A 284 16.87 5.91 21.37
C LEU A 284 16.11 6.70 22.44
N CYS A 285 16.31 8.01 22.45
CA CYS A 285 15.46 8.91 23.23
C CYS A 285 15.23 10.24 22.51
N CYS A 286 14.17 10.94 22.90
CA CYS A 286 13.88 12.29 22.43
C CYS A 286 13.29 13.13 23.57
N LYS A 287 13.85 14.32 23.80
CA LYS A 287 13.36 15.26 24.82
C LYS A 287 12.20 16.08 24.24
N ASP A 288 10.99 15.54 24.34
CA ASP A 288 9.79 16.16 23.78
C ASP A 288 8.57 15.76 24.61
N ASP A 289 7.74 16.74 24.96
CA ASP A 289 6.53 16.56 25.75
C ASP A 289 5.29 16.28 24.87
N ALA A 290 5.46 16.01 23.57
CA ALA A 290 4.40 15.58 22.68
C ALA A 290 3.63 14.37 23.23
N SER A 291 2.29 14.44 23.26
CA SER A 291 1.45 13.38 23.82
C SER A 291 1.58 12.03 23.10
N CYS A 292 2.12 12.02 21.88
CA CYS A 292 2.35 10.81 21.08
C CYS A 292 3.68 10.88 20.31
N PRO A 293 4.33 9.75 20.01
CA PRO A 293 5.63 9.72 19.33
C PRO A 293 5.64 10.40 17.95
N GLU A 294 4.57 10.29 17.17
CA GLU A 294 4.46 10.90 15.84
C GLU A 294 4.25 12.43 15.87
N LEU A 295 4.01 13.01 17.05
CA LEU A 295 3.90 14.46 17.24
C LEU A 295 5.20 15.08 17.74
N VAL A 296 6.22 14.27 18.01
CA VAL A 296 7.56 14.73 18.42
C VAL A 296 8.16 15.62 17.33
N LYS A 297 8.67 16.78 17.75
CA LYS A 297 9.31 17.77 16.89
C LYS A 297 10.80 17.91 17.16
N ALA A 298 11.25 17.56 18.36
CA ALA A 298 12.66 17.51 18.69
C ALA A 298 13.35 16.33 17.97
N ASN A 299 14.66 16.47 17.77
CA ASN A 299 15.47 15.43 17.14
C ASN A 299 15.58 14.21 18.05
N TRP A 300 15.39 13.02 17.48
CA TRP A 300 15.73 11.78 18.15
C TRP A 300 17.25 11.67 18.32
N ARG A 301 17.67 11.02 19.40
CA ARG A 301 19.07 10.70 19.69
C ARG A 301 19.19 9.20 19.87
N VAL A 302 20.33 8.64 19.47
CA VAL A 302 20.62 7.20 19.51
C VAL A 302 21.88 6.94 20.34
N SER A 303 21.87 5.88 21.14
CA SER A 303 23.01 5.46 21.94
C SER A 303 24.02 4.69 21.08
N ASP A 304 25.27 5.13 21.06
CA ASP A 304 26.39 4.39 20.46
C ASP A 304 27.11 3.44 21.44
N GLY A 305 26.54 3.27 22.64
CA GLY A 305 27.11 2.50 23.73
C GLY A 305 27.98 3.33 24.68
N GLN A 306 28.41 4.52 24.29
CA GLN A 306 29.15 5.46 25.14
C GLN A 306 28.34 6.74 25.44
N GLN A 307 27.61 7.26 24.45
CA GLN A 307 26.87 8.50 24.53
C GLN A 307 25.64 8.50 23.61
N MET A 308 24.78 9.52 23.79
CA MET A 308 23.66 9.79 22.89
C MET A 308 24.10 10.70 21.74
N VAL A 309 23.91 10.27 20.51
CA VAL A 309 24.26 11.00 19.27
C VAL A 309 22.98 11.42 18.55
N ASP A 310 22.95 12.61 17.97
CA ASP A 310 21.77 13.13 17.28
C ASP A 310 21.49 12.35 15.98
N ALA A 311 20.25 11.92 15.82
CA ALA A 311 19.74 11.20 14.67
C ALA A 311 18.62 12.01 14.00
N ALA A 312 18.98 13.15 13.39
CA ALA A 312 18.04 14.14 12.85
C ALA A 312 17.14 13.61 11.72
N ASP A 313 17.58 12.57 11.01
CA ASP A 313 16.78 11.95 9.94
C ASP A 313 15.70 11.00 10.49
N VAL A 314 15.83 10.56 11.76
CA VAL A 314 14.88 9.64 12.37
C VAL A 314 13.59 10.37 12.69
N LYS A 315 12.49 9.89 12.11
CA LYS A 315 11.16 10.46 12.30
C LYS A 315 10.15 9.36 12.58
N CYS A 316 9.20 9.68 13.46
CA CYS A 316 8.04 8.85 13.70
C CYS A 316 6.85 9.39 12.90
N MET A 317 6.21 8.54 12.11
CA MET A 317 5.02 8.88 11.35
C MET A 317 3.88 7.92 11.66
N PRO A 318 2.61 8.37 11.59
CA PRO A 318 1.49 7.46 11.71
C PRO A 318 1.39 6.59 10.45
N VAL A 319 1.03 5.32 10.63
CA VAL A 319 0.85 4.38 9.51
C VAL A 319 -0.42 3.55 9.70
N GLY A 320 -1.07 3.20 8.59
CA GLY A 320 -2.30 2.39 8.59
C GLY A 320 -2.08 0.88 8.60
N ALA A 321 -3.07 0.15 8.10
CA ALA A 321 -2.89 -1.21 7.65
C ALA A 321 -1.87 -1.27 6.49
N THR A 322 -1.17 -2.40 6.37
CA THR A 322 -0.24 -2.65 5.25
C THR A 322 -1.00 -2.80 3.94
N THR A 323 -2.19 -3.40 3.98
CA THR A 323 -3.06 -3.62 2.82
C THR A 323 -4.44 -3.04 3.11
N VAL A 324 -5.00 -2.34 2.14
CA VAL A 324 -6.34 -1.76 2.22
C VAL A 324 -7.14 -2.07 0.97
N MET A 325 -8.46 -2.18 1.12
CA MET A 325 -9.43 -2.23 0.04
C MET A 325 -10.04 -0.85 -0.12
N VAL A 326 -10.16 -0.35 -1.35
CA VAL A 326 -11.15 0.67 -1.68
C VAL A 326 -12.23 -0.02 -2.50
N ALA A 327 -13.44 -0.15 -1.96
CA ALA A 327 -14.56 -0.86 -2.60
C ALA A 327 -15.89 -0.16 -2.36
N GLY A 328 -16.91 -0.59 -3.10
CA GLY A 328 -18.26 -0.04 -3.05
C GLY A 328 -18.79 0.31 -4.44
N ASP A 329 -19.91 1.03 -4.45
CA ASP A 329 -20.56 1.49 -5.68
C ASP A 329 -20.32 2.98 -5.91
N THR A 330 -19.83 3.31 -7.09
CA THR A 330 -19.73 4.69 -7.57
C THR A 330 -21.01 5.06 -8.33
N PRO A 331 -21.53 6.30 -8.18
CA PRO A 331 -22.63 6.80 -8.99
C PRO A 331 -22.40 6.56 -10.48
N ASN A 332 -23.38 5.96 -11.16
CA ASN A 332 -23.33 5.66 -12.60
C ASN A 332 -22.08 4.87 -13.05
N ASN A 333 -21.47 4.07 -12.16
CA ASN A 333 -20.22 3.34 -12.41
C ASN A 333 -19.01 4.22 -12.79
N LEU A 334 -19.05 5.52 -12.47
CA LEU A 334 -17.93 6.43 -12.69
C LEU A 334 -16.67 5.95 -11.97
N ASN A 335 -15.58 5.71 -12.70
CA ASN A 335 -14.29 5.25 -12.15
C ASN A 335 -14.39 4.00 -11.24
N ASN A 336 -15.44 3.18 -11.39
CA ASN A 336 -15.60 1.94 -10.61
C ASN A 336 -14.42 0.98 -10.86
N ASP A 337 -13.87 0.99 -12.07
CA ASP A 337 -12.69 0.22 -12.47
C ASP A 337 -11.41 0.64 -11.73
N LYS A 338 -11.40 1.77 -11.03
CA LYS A 338 -10.25 2.28 -10.25
C LYS A 338 -10.22 1.76 -8.81
N LEU A 339 -11.32 1.18 -8.34
CA LEU A 339 -11.44 0.56 -7.03
C LEU A 339 -10.64 -0.76 -6.97
N GLY A 340 -10.23 -1.18 -5.79
CA GLY A 340 -9.46 -2.41 -5.61
C GLY A 340 -8.54 -2.41 -4.39
N GLU A 341 -7.58 -3.32 -4.42
CA GLU A 341 -6.64 -3.55 -3.33
C GLU A 341 -5.39 -2.70 -3.49
N PHE A 342 -4.93 -2.10 -2.39
CA PHE A 342 -3.77 -1.24 -2.35
C PHE A 342 -2.82 -1.69 -1.24
N ILE A 343 -1.53 -1.78 -1.57
CA ILE A 343 -0.46 -2.14 -0.65
C ILE A 343 0.36 -0.90 -0.32
N ARG A 344 0.58 -0.65 0.97
CA ARG A 344 1.41 0.44 1.46
C ARG A 344 2.84 0.28 0.98
N ARG A 345 3.44 1.37 0.52
CA ARG A 345 4.88 1.42 0.20
C ARG A 345 5.65 1.69 1.50
N LEU A 346 6.27 0.66 2.06
CA LEU A 346 6.99 0.74 3.34
C LEU A 346 8.08 1.83 3.32
N GLY A 347 8.15 2.61 4.39
CA GLY A 347 9.10 3.72 4.53
C GLY A 347 8.91 4.87 3.53
N LYS A 348 7.84 4.87 2.72
CA LYS A 348 7.51 5.94 1.79
C LYS A 348 6.30 6.71 2.28
N GLU A 349 6.43 8.03 2.28
CA GLU A 349 5.36 8.95 2.63
C GLU A 349 5.27 10.11 1.66
N VAL A 350 4.10 10.73 1.62
CA VAL A 350 3.87 11.99 0.94
C VAL A 350 3.00 12.85 1.84
N ASN A 351 3.41 14.10 2.05
CA ASN A 351 2.73 15.06 2.93
C ASN A 351 2.50 14.52 4.36
N GLY A 352 3.44 13.76 4.92
CA GLY A 352 3.38 13.24 6.30
C GLY A 352 2.38 12.09 6.49
N ARG A 353 2.07 11.35 5.41
CA ARG A 353 1.13 10.21 5.40
C ARG A 353 1.64 9.10 4.50
N PRO A 354 1.28 7.83 4.79
CA PRO A 354 1.68 6.71 3.96
C PRO A 354 1.05 6.79 2.55
N ILE A 355 1.76 6.24 1.57
CA ILE A 355 1.26 6.05 0.21
C ILE A 355 1.02 4.56 -0.08
N TYR A 356 0.04 4.28 -0.93
CA TYR A 356 -0.29 2.91 -1.33
C TYR A 356 -0.34 2.78 -2.85
N SER A 357 0.14 1.65 -3.37
CA SER A 357 0.08 1.28 -4.79
C SER A 357 -0.96 0.19 -5.01
N GLN A 358 -1.75 0.28 -6.09
CA GLN A 358 -2.75 -0.74 -6.40
C GLN A 358 -2.06 -2.07 -6.78
N VAL A 359 -2.59 -3.18 -6.29
CA VAL A 359 -2.17 -4.53 -6.68
C VAL A 359 -2.51 -4.75 -8.16
N GLY A 360 -1.52 -5.19 -8.95
CA GLY A 360 -1.65 -5.37 -10.40
C GLY A 360 -1.64 -4.07 -11.22
N ASN A 361 -1.53 -2.88 -10.61
CA ASN A 361 -1.42 -1.61 -11.34
C ASN A 361 -0.68 -0.54 -10.53
N ASP A 362 0.64 -0.48 -10.67
CA ASP A 362 1.47 0.44 -9.89
C ASP A 362 1.30 1.92 -10.27
N ASN A 363 0.64 2.22 -11.40
CA ASN A 363 0.31 3.58 -11.82
C ASN A 363 -0.91 4.15 -11.07
N ARG A 364 -1.64 3.33 -10.31
CA ARG A 364 -2.78 3.77 -9.50
C ARG A 364 -2.36 3.83 -8.04
N MET A 365 -2.45 5.02 -7.47
CA MET A 365 -1.94 5.32 -6.14
C MET A 365 -3.03 5.87 -5.23
N LEU A 366 -2.86 5.66 -3.93
CA LEU A 366 -3.64 6.26 -2.86
C LEU A 366 -2.71 7.11 -1.99
N TRP A 367 -3.02 8.40 -1.81
CA TRP A 367 -2.17 9.33 -1.05
C TRP A 367 -2.98 10.44 -0.37
N TYR A 368 -2.29 11.19 0.51
CA TYR A 368 -2.85 12.35 1.19
C TYR A 368 -2.30 13.66 0.63
N ALA A 369 -3.17 14.63 0.37
CA ALA A 369 -2.79 15.99 -0.01
C ALA A 369 -3.88 17.00 0.35
N ALA A 370 -3.50 18.22 0.75
CA ALA A 370 -4.42 19.35 0.95
C ALA A 370 -5.64 19.11 1.87
N GLY A 371 -5.64 18.07 2.71
CA GLY A 371 -6.78 17.72 3.57
C GLY A 371 -7.61 16.54 3.10
N TYR A 372 -7.18 15.89 2.04
CA TYR A 372 -7.92 14.84 1.37
C TYR A 372 -7.07 13.60 1.18
N TRP A 373 -7.70 12.45 1.29
CA TRP A 373 -7.20 11.23 0.67
C TRP A 373 -7.64 11.22 -0.79
N TYR A 374 -6.72 10.89 -1.70
CA TYR A 374 -6.93 10.80 -3.14
C TYR A 374 -6.62 9.41 -3.65
N LEU A 375 -7.42 8.96 -4.63
CA LEU A 375 -7.11 7.83 -5.48
C LEU A 375 -6.94 8.35 -6.91
N GLY A 376 -5.77 8.14 -7.49
CA GLY A 376 -5.37 8.80 -8.75
C GLY A 376 -4.12 8.18 -9.36
N LYS A 377 -3.48 8.90 -10.28
CA LYS A 377 -2.29 8.41 -10.99
C LYS A 377 -1.01 8.62 -10.18
N LYS A 378 0.02 7.84 -10.49
CA LYS A 378 1.34 7.91 -9.83
C LYS A 378 2.07 9.23 -10.10
N ASP A 379 1.88 9.86 -11.26
CA ASP A 379 2.43 11.19 -11.59
C ASP A 379 1.68 12.34 -10.89
N GLU A 380 0.51 12.07 -10.31
CA GLU A 380 -0.28 13.00 -9.51
C GLU A 380 0.06 12.91 -8.01
N LEU A 381 0.95 12.00 -7.60
CA LEU A 381 1.28 11.74 -6.21
C LEU A 381 1.68 13.02 -5.47
N GLY A 382 0.98 13.31 -4.37
CA GLY A 382 1.19 14.50 -3.53
C GLY A 382 0.48 15.76 -4.00
N LYS A 383 -0.13 15.75 -5.19
CA LYS A 383 -0.97 16.83 -5.71
C LYS A 383 -2.41 16.69 -5.18
N SER A 384 -3.18 17.78 -5.26
CA SER A 384 -4.58 17.84 -4.84
C SER A 384 -5.55 17.44 -5.96
N GLN A 385 -5.28 16.30 -6.61
CA GLN A 385 -5.99 15.81 -7.80
C GLN A 385 -6.14 14.30 -7.74
N GLY A 386 -7.18 13.75 -8.36
CA GLY A 386 -7.39 12.30 -8.51
C GLY A 386 -8.79 11.99 -9.03
N TRP A 387 -9.04 10.72 -9.36
CA TRP A 387 -10.37 10.25 -9.77
C TRP A 387 -11.36 10.21 -8.62
N LEU A 388 -10.88 9.85 -7.41
CA LEU A 388 -11.67 9.89 -6.19
C LEU A 388 -10.94 10.70 -5.12
N CYS A 389 -11.71 11.35 -4.25
CA CYS A 389 -11.17 12.03 -3.09
C CYS A 389 -12.14 12.01 -1.91
N VAL A 390 -11.60 12.17 -0.70
CA VAL A 390 -12.39 12.32 0.52
C VAL A 390 -11.71 13.29 1.46
N ARG A 391 -12.45 14.29 1.96
CA ARG A 391 -11.93 15.27 2.90
C ARG A 391 -11.97 14.67 4.29
N ASP A 392 -10.83 14.19 4.77
CA ASP A 392 -10.73 13.56 6.09
C ASP A 392 -9.27 13.61 6.58
N PRO A 393 -8.98 14.05 7.81
CA PRO A 393 -7.61 14.17 8.32
C PRO A 393 -7.01 12.83 8.76
N ALA A 394 -7.77 11.72 8.61
CA ALA A 394 -7.38 10.39 9.01
C ALA A 394 -5.90 10.08 8.69
N PRO A 395 -5.14 9.53 9.65
CA PRO A 395 -3.73 9.21 9.45
C PRO A 395 -3.49 8.10 8.42
N ALA A 396 -4.54 7.34 8.09
CA ALA A 396 -4.54 6.27 7.12
C ALA A 396 -5.91 6.19 6.41
N PRO A 397 -5.98 5.69 5.17
CA PRO A 397 -7.19 5.77 4.36
C PRO A 397 -8.34 4.90 4.90
N GLU A 398 -8.05 3.77 5.54
CA GLU A 398 -9.06 2.90 6.16
C GLU A 398 -9.71 3.50 7.40
N LEU A 399 -9.15 4.61 7.90
CA LEU A 399 -9.68 5.33 9.06
C LEU A 399 -10.56 6.52 8.66
N VAL A 400 -10.75 6.75 7.36
CA VAL A 400 -11.64 7.77 6.81
C VAL A 400 -13.08 7.48 7.24
N GLN A 401 -13.75 8.48 7.80
CA GLN A 401 -15.17 8.39 8.17
C GLN A 401 -16.06 9.19 7.21
N SER A 402 -15.47 10.17 6.53
CA SER A 402 -16.18 11.07 5.63
C SER A 402 -16.61 10.38 4.32
N THR A 403 -17.59 10.96 3.65
CA THR A 403 -18.10 10.43 2.37
C THR A 403 -17.10 10.67 1.24
N TRP A 404 -16.69 9.59 0.58
CA TRP A 404 -15.92 9.63 -0.65
C TRP A 404 -16.67 10.36 -1.77
N ARG A 405 -15.92 10.96 -2.68
CA ARG A 405 -16.42 11.62 -3.88
C ARG A 405 -15.68 11.13 -5.11
N VAL A 406 -16.37 11.02 -6.22
CA VAL A 406 -15.82 10.58 -7.51
C VAL A 406 -15.99 11.65 -8.58
N GLY A 407 -14.96 11.89 -9.40
CA GLY A 407 -14.97 12.87 -10.48
C GLY A 407 -15.47 12.29 -11.79
N ASP A 408 -16.30 13.05 -12.53
CA ASP A 408 -16.68 12.73 -13.92
C ASP A 408 -15.81 13.46 -14.97
N GLY A 409 -14.82 14.23 -14.53
CA GLY A 409 -13.98 15.10 -15.35
C GLY A 409 -14.32 16.58 -15.21
N GLU A 410 -15.55 16.91 -14.81
CA GLU A 410 -16.01 18.30 -14.62
C GLU A 410 -16.33 18.60 -13.15
N LYS A 411 -16.98 17.66 -12.45
CA LYS A 411 -17.45 17.82 -11.07
C LYS A 411 -17.27 16.55 -10.24
N LEU A 412 -17.35 16.74 -8.92
CA LEU A 412 -17.28 15.65 -7.93
C LEU A 412 -18.69 15.26 -7.47
N HIS A 413 -18.98 13.97 -7.50
CA HIS A 413 -20.24 13.37 -7.04
C HIS A 413 -20.06 12.63 -5.72
N PRO A 414 -20.99 12.71 -4.76
CA PRO A 414 -20.96 11.89 -3.55
C PRO A 414 -21.03 10.39 -3.89
N ALA A 415 -20.12 9.60 -3.31
CA ALA A 415 -20.06 8.15 -3.42
C ALA A 415 -20.17 7.54 -1.99
N PRO A 416 -21.36 7.59 -1.35
CA PRO A 416 -21.53 7.18 0.05
C PRO A 416 -21.24 5.70 0.30
N ASN A 417 -21.38 4.88 -0.73
CA ASN A 417 -21.14 3.44 -0.67
C ASN A 417 -19.67 3.07 -0.90
N VAL A 418 -18.82 4.01 -1.36
CA VAL A 418 -17.38 3.78 -1.46
C VAL A 418 -16.76 3.92 -0.08
N LYS A 419 -16.00 2.90 0.32
CA LYS A 419 -15.31 2.80 1.60
C LYS A 419 -13.89 2.32 1.40
N CYS A 420 -13.03 2.70 2.34
CA CYS A 420 -11.71 2.13 2.46
C CYS A 420 -11.63 1.34 3.76
N ALA A 421 -11.20 0.09 3.69
CA ALA A 421 -11.09 -0.81 4.84
C ALA A 421 -9.74 -1.52 4.84
N ALA A 422 -9.22 -1.83 6.03
CA ALA A 422 -8.06 -2.71 6.14
C ALA A 422 -8.40 -4.11 5.61
N ILE A 423 -7.45 -4.75 4.95
CA ILE A 423 -7.51 -6.16 4.60
C ILE A 423 -6.34 -6.87 5.28
N GLY A 424 -6.66 -7.97 5.95
CA GLY A 424 -5.72 -8.83 6.63
C GLY A 424 -5.53 -10.15 5.89
N ALA A 425 -5.29 -11.21 6.66
CA ALA A 425 -5.23 -12.56 6.14
C ALA A 425 -6.54 -12.96 5.45
N ARG A 426 -6.45 -13.65 4.31
CA ARG A 426 -7.63 -14.18 3.61
C ARG A 426 -8.32 -15.27 4.40
N THR A 427 -7.57 -15.93 5.27
CA THR A 427 -8.08 -16.96 6.13
C THR A 427 -7.62 -16.68 7.56
N ILE A 428 -8.55 -16.83 8.48
CA ILE A 428 -8.29 -16.73 9.91
C ILE A 428 -8.77 -18.01 10.58
N GLU A 429 -8.18 -18.35 11.70
CA GLU A 429 -8.64 -19.45 12.53
C GLU A 429 -8.99 -18.92 13.92
N VAL A 430 -10.24 -19.11 14.33
CA VAL A 430 -10.69 -18.88 15.70
C VAL A 430 -10.33 -20.14 16.48
N LEU A 431 -9.38 -20.02 17.40
CA LEU A 431 -8.75 -21.18 18.06
C LEU A 431 -8.64 -20.99 19.57
N GLY A 432 -8.31 -22.08 20.26
CA GLY A 432 -8.24 -22.15 21.72
C GLY A 432 -9.29 -23.04 22.37
N SER A 433 -9.40 -22.92 23.69
CA SER A 433 -10.33 -23.70 24.52
C SER A 433 -11.35 -22.77 25.17
N PRO A 434 -12.60 -22.72 24.68
CA PRO A 434 -13.61 -21.87 25.28
C PRO A 434 -13.95 -22.39 26.67
N VAL A 435 -14.33 -21.49 27.59
CA VAL A 435 -14.74 -21.87 28.95
C VAL A 435 -15.81 -22.97 28.92
N ASN A 436 -15.56 -24.05 29.66
CA ASN A 436 -16.41 -25.24 29.74
C ASN A 436 -16.72 -25.91 28.39
N GLY A 437 -15.93 -25.64 27.34
CA GLY A 437 -16.17 -26.18 25.99
C GLY A 437 -17.39 -25.59 25.27
N LEU A 438 -17.99 -24.53 25.81
CA LEU A 438 -19.17 -23.89 25.21
C LEU A 438 -18.85 -23.35 23.81
N HIS A 439 -19.75 -23.63 22.85
CA HIS A 439 -19.66 -23.16 21.46
C HIS A 439 -18.35 -23.52 20.73
N LYS A 440 -17.64 -24.56 21.17
CA LYS A 440 -16.41 -25.03 20.51
C LYS A 440 -16.64 -25.43 19.04
N ASP A 441 -17.85 -25.88 18.71
CA ASP A 441 -18.27 -26.19 17.34
C ASP A 441 -18.37 -24.96 16.43
N LYS A 442 -18.41 -23.74 17.01
CA LYS A 442 -18.43 -22.46 16.28
C LYS A 442 -17.03 -21.99 15.88
N MET A 443 -16.00 -22.52 16.51
CA MET A 443 -14.59 -22.23 16.24
C MET A 443 -14.08 -22.98 15.01
N GLY A 444 -12.88 -22.62 14.55
CA GLY A 444 -12.24 -23.19 13.36
C GLY A 444 -11.90 -22.13 12.33
N GLU A 445 -11.84 -22.55 11.08
CA GLU A 445 -11.33 -21.76 9.95
C GLU A 445 -12.42 -20.89 9.32
N PHE A 446 -12.09 -19.63 9.06
CA PHE A 446 -12.96 -18.67 8.39
C PHE A 446 -12.22 -18.00 7.24
N ARG A 447 -12.88 -17.88 6.09
CA ARG A 447 -12.37 -17.22 4.89
C ARG A 447 -13.02 -15.86 4.71
N MET A 448 -12.22 -14.88 4.33
CA MET A 448 -12.69 -13.53 4.09
C MET A 448 -13.60 -13.50 2.86
N ILE A 449 -14.77 -12.89 2.98
CA ILE A 449 -15.63 -12.60 1.83
C ILE A 449 -15.11 -11.32 1.18
N ALA A 450 -14.39 -11.47 0.07
CA ALA A 450 -13.79 -10.35 -0.64
C ALA A 450 -14.83 -9.27 -1.02
N ALA A 451 -14.45 -8.00 -0.90
CA ALA A 451 -15.27 -6.82 -1.21
C ALA A 451 -16.57 -6.66 -0.40
N THR A 452 -16.78 -7.44 0.67
CA THR A 452 -17.88 -7.24 1.61
C THR A 452 -17.33 -6.79 2.96
N GLU A 453 -17.82 -5.66 3.45
CA GLU A 453 -17.50 -5.14 4.78
C GLU A 453 -18.78 -4.98 5.61
N VAL A 454 -18.62 -5.06 6.93
CA VAL A 454 -19.65 -4.67 7.89
C VAL A 454 -19.04 -3.60 8.78
N ASN A 455 -19.58 -2.38 8.73
CA ASN A 455 -19.10 -1.22 9.49
C ASN A 455 -17.61 -0.88 9.25
N GLY A 456 -17.13 -0.91 8.00
CA GLY A 456 -15.74 -0.57 7.67
C GLY A 456 -14.71 -1.64 8.00
N LYS A 457 -15.14 -2.86 8.36
CA LYS A 457 -14.26 -3.99 8.70
C LYS A 457 -14.57 -5.24 7.87
N PRO A 458 -13.56 -6.09 7.60
CA PRO A 458 -13.74 -7.30 6.79
C PRO A 458 -14.69 -8.31 7.44
N LEU A 459 -15.43 -9.01 6.58
CA LEU A 459 -16.34 -10.08 6.94
C LEU A 459 -15.71 -11.44 6.60
N TYR A 460 -15.81 -12.41 7.51
CA TYR A 460 -15.32 -13.77 7.28
C TYR A 460 -16.43 -14.80 7.47
N GLU A 461 -16.39 -15.85 6.67
CA GLU A 461 -17.33 -16.97 6.62
C GLU A 461 -16.63 -18.26 6.98
N LYS A 462 -17.26 -19.10 7.79
CA LYS A 462 -16.66 -20.35 8.25
C LYS A 462 -16.60 -21.39 7.13
N ASP A 463 -15.47 -22.09 7.02
CA ASP A 463 -15.27 -23.22 6.13
C ASP A 463 -15.35 -24.53 6.95
N PRO A 464 -16.20 -25.52 6.58
CA PRO A 464 -17.11 -25.60 5.43
C PRO A 464 -18.53 -25.07 5.70
N SER A 465 -18.78 -24.46 6.87
CA SER A 465 -20.13 -24.08 7.31
C SER A 465 -20.45 -22.61 7.03
N ILE A 466 -21.11 -22.34 5.90
CA ILE A 466 -21.50 -20.98 5.48
C ILE A 466 -22.46 -20.23 6.41
N SER A 467 -22.99 -20.90 7.45
CA SER A 467 -23.93 -20.30 8.40
C SER A 467 -23.26 -19.50 9.50
N HIS A 468 -21.95 -19.68 9.72
CA HIS A 468 -21.19 -19.05 10.80
C HIS A 468 -20.26 -17.98 10.23
N MET A 469 -20.22 -16.83 10.89
CA MET A 469 -19.51 -15.64 10.41
C MET A 469 -18.65 -15.03 11.52
N VAL A 470 -17.58 -14.34 11.14
CA VAL A 470 -16.84 -13.37 11.96
C VAL A 470 -17.04 -11.98 11.38
N TRP A 471 -17.56 -11.05 12.18
CA TRP A 471 -17.79 -9.67 11.75
C TRP A 471 -17.60 -8.68 12.89
N ALA A 472 -17.52 -7.39 12.55
CA ALA A 472 -17.51 -6.33 13.54
C ALA A 472 -18.82 -5.54 13.55
N SER A 473 -19.32 -5.24 14.74
CA SER A 473 -20.45 -4.34 14.93
C SER A 473 -20.33 -3.61 16.26
N ASN A 474 -20.61 -2.30 16.26
CA ASN A 474 -20.67 -1.49 17.47
C ASN A 474 -19.45 -1.66 18.39
N GLY A 475 -18.22 -1.61 17.86
CA GLY A 475 -17.00 -1.72 18.67
C GLY A 475 -16.68 -3.13 19.21
N TYR A 476 -17.44 -4.15 18.79
CA TYR A 476 -17.18 -5.55 19.07
C TYR A 476 -16.86 -6.30 17.78
N TRP A 477 -16.08 -7.37 17.92
CA TRP A 477 -16.02 -8.47 16.98
C TRP A 477 -16.89 -9.62 17.49
N TYR A 478 -17.57 -10.32 16.59
CA TYR A 478 -18.50 -11.39 16.90
C TYR A 478 -18.16 -12.67 16.14
N VAL A 479 -18.46 -13.82 16.75
CA VAL A 479 -18.70 -15.08 16.05
C VAL A 479 -20.18 -15.43 16.20
N GLY A 480 -20.90 -15.55 15.09
CA GLY A 480 -22.37 -15.65 15.11
C GLY A 480 -22.94 -16.09 13.76
N LYS A 481 -24.26 -15.99 13.58
CA LYS A 481 -24.91 -16.45 12.35
C LYS A 481 -24.91 -15.41 11.24
N ARG A 482 -25.02 -15.87 9.99
CA ARG A 482 -25.20 -15.01 8.81
C ARG A 482 -26.45 -14.12 8.86
N ASP A 483 -27.56 -14.58 9.43
CA ASP A 483 -28.78 -13.76 9.59
C ASP A 483 -28.72 -12.76 10.76
N GLU A 484 -27.63 -12.80 11.53
CA GLU A 484 -27.33 -11.89 12.64
C GLU A 484 -26.33 -10.79 12.23
N LEU A 485 -25.88 -10.76 10.97
CA LEU A 485 -24.91 -9.78 10.50
C LEU A 485 -25.35 -8.34 10.78
N GLY A 486 -24.41 -7.56 11.32
CA GLY A 486 -24.62 -6.17 11.75
C GLY A 486 -25.35 -6.03 13.08
N LYS A 487 -26.01 -7.07 13.60
CA LYS A 487 -26.64 -7.06 14.94
C LYS A 487 -25.59 -7.27 16.04
N GLN A 488 -25.96 -6.92 17.27
CA GLN A 488 -25.19 -7.22 18.49
C GLN A 488 -25.57 -8.60 19.02
N ALA A 489 -25.43 -9.63 18.20
CA ALA A 489 -25.82 -11.01 18.51
C ALA A 489 -24.74 -11.97 18.03
N GLY A 490 -24.50 -13.02 18.81
CA GLY A 490 -23.52 -14.05 18.49
C GLY A 490 -23.30 -14.99 19.67
N TRP A 491 -22.45 -15.99 19.47
CA TRP A 491 -22.04 -16.93 20.52
C TRP A 491 -20.76 -16.51 21.22
N MET A 492 -19.94 -15.73 20.52
CA MET A 492 -18.67 -15.22 21.01
C MET A 492 -18.59 -13.74 20.64
N GLN A 493 -18.10 -12.91 21.55
CA GLN A 493 -17.84 -11.50 21.27
C GLN A 493 -16.56 -11.05 21.94
N VAL A 494 -15.90 -10.04 21.38
CA VAL A 494 -14.76 -9.39 22.01
C VAL A 494 -14.81 -7.91 21.70
N ARG A 495 -14.52 -7.09 22.72
CA ARG A 495 -14.48 -5.65 22.55
C ARG A 495 -13.09 -5.22 22.13
N ASP A 496 -12.93 -4.91 20.85
CA ASP A 496 -11.64 -4.47 20.31
C ASP A 496 -11.85 -3.57 19.08
N SER A 497 -11.10 -2.46 19.04
CA SER A 497 -11.11 -1.55 17.90
C SER A 497 -10.22 -2.02 16.75
N ALA A 498 -9.56 -3.17 16.88
CA ALA A 498 -8.72 -3.79 15.85
C ALA A 498 -9.39 -3.77 14.47
N PRO A 499 -8.72 -3.22 13.44
CA PRO A 499 -9.27 -3.18 12.09
C PRO A 499 -9.40 -4.60 11.49
N LEU A 500 -8.58 -5.55 11.97
CA LEU A 500 -8.53 -6.93 11.53
C LEU A 500 -8.71 -7.90 12.72
N PRO A 501 -9.36 -9.07 12.53
CA PRO A 501 -9.57 -10.04 13.61
C PRO A 501 -8.28 -10.57 14.24
N GLU A 502 -7.25 -10.84 13.43
CA GLU A 502 -5.95 -11.34 13.88
C GLU A 502 -5.13 -10.29 14.68
N GLU A 503 -5.60 -9.04 14.74
CA GLU A 503 -5.01 -7.98 15.56
C GLU A 503 -5.78 -7.75 16.88
N ILE A 504 -6.79 -8.60 17.17
CA ILE A 504 -7.54 -8.54 18.42
C ILE A 504 -6.62 -8.96 19.58
N VAL A 505 -6.59 -8.13 20.61
CA VAL A 505 -5.88 -8.39 21.87
C VAL A 505 -6.84 -8.42 23.07
N GLY A 506 -8.09 -7.99 22.87
CA GLY A 506 -9.13 -8.06 23.89
C GLY A 506 -9.46 -9.49 24.30
N VAL A 507 -9.98 -9.63 25.53
CA VAL A 507 -10.44 -10.93 26.06
C VAL A 507 -11.79 -11.27 25.46
N TRP A 508 -11.85 -12.42 24.78
CA TRP A 508 -13.10 -12.95 24.23
C TRP A 508 -14.08 -13.32 25.33
N GLN A 509 -15.36 -13.14 25.05
CA GLN A 509 -16.48 -13.52 25.90
C GLN A 509 -17.35 -14.53 25.17
N ILE A 510 -17.89 -15.50 25.90
CA ILE A 510 -18.72 -16.58 25.39
C ILE A 510 -20.12 -16.45 25.99
N TRP A 511 -21.15 -16.61 25.17
CA TRP A 511 -22.54 -16.55 25.63
C TRP A 511 -22.91 -17.84 26.36
N ASN A 512 -23.15 -17.75 27.67
CA ASN A 512 -23.69 -18.87 28.44
C ASN A 512 -25.22 -18.82 28.41
N GLN A 513 -25.83 -19.78 27.72
CA GLN A 513 -27.29 -19.85 27.56
C GLN A 513 -28.02 -20.18 28.87
N GLY A 514 -27.41 -20.96 29.77
CA GLY A 514 -27.99 -21.30 31.06
C GLY A 514 -28.07 -20.08 32.00
N ASP A 515 -26.98 -19.32 32.09
CA ASP A 515 -26.88 -18.14 32.95
C ASP A 515 -27.41 -16.85 32.29
N LYS A 516 -27.70 -16.90 30.98
CA LYS A 516 -28.08 -15.73 30.15
C LYS A 516 -27.10 -14.55 30.29
N ARG A 517 -25.81 -14.84 30.32
CA ARG A 517 -24.75 -13.83 30.46
C ARG A 517 -23.53 -14.18 29.62
N TRP A 518 -22.75 -13.14 29.31
CA TRP A 518 -21.42 -13.26 28.73
C TRP A 518 -20.39 -13.61 29.81
N ILE A 519 -19.57 -14.63 29.56
CA ILE A 519 -18.47 -15.03 30.45
C ILE A 519 -17.12 -14.85 29.75
N PRO A 520 -16.09 -14.29 30.42
CA PRO A 520 -14.74 -14.18 29.84
C PRO A 520 -14.14 -15.55 29.50
N SER A 521 -13.38 -15.61 28.41
CA SER A 521 -12.70 -16.81 27.92
C SER A 521 -11.34 -16.45 27.34
N GLU A 522 -10.35 -16.37 28.22
CA GLU A 522 -8.98 -15.88 27.94
C GLU A 522 -8.21 -16.73 26.91
N ASN A 523 -8.58 -18.00 26.77
CA ASN A 523 -7.88 -18.93 25.87
C ASN A 523 -8.35 -18.83 24.41
N VAL A 524 -9.42 -18.08 24.13
CA VAL A 524 -9.91 -17.90 22.75
C VAL A 524 -9.16 -16.76 22.09
N LYS A 525 -8.69 -16.99 20.86
CA LYS A 525 -8.00 -15.99 20.05
C LYS A 525 -8.25 -16.23 18.57
N VAL A 526 -7.86 -15.26 17.76
CA VAL A 526 -7.93 -15.33 16.31
C VAL A 526 -6.52 -15.22 15.75
N THR A 527 -6.16 -16.16 14.88
CA THR A 527 -4.85 -16.19 14.24
C THR A 527 -5.03 -16.05 12.74
N ALA A 528 -4.22 -15.20 12.13
CA ALA A 528 -4.05 -15.19 10.68
C ALA A 528 -3.49 -16.54 10.25
N VAL A 529 -4.21 -17.24 9.38
CA VAL A 529 -3.74 -18.51 8.83
C VAL A 529 -3.57 -18.30 7.33
N GLY A 530 -2.35 -18.53 6.84
CA GLY A 530 -2.07 -18.40 5.42
C GLY A 530 -2.70 -19.52 4.62
N ASN A 531 -2.29 -19.63 3.37
CA ASN A 531 -2.66 -20.75 2.51
C ASN A 531 -2.41 -22.10 3.20
N GLU A 532 -3.26 -23.09 2.92
CA GLU A 532 -3.11 -24.45 3.45
C GLU A 532 -1.78 -25.07 3.01
N ARG A 533 -1.26 -24.67 1.85
CA ARG A 533 0.03 -25.09 1.32
C ARG A 533 0.82 -23.88 0.86
N VAL A 534 2.10 -23.88 1.17
CA VAL A 534 3.07 -22.90 0.69
C VAL A 534 4.29 -23.62 0.15
N ASP A 535 4.88 -23.06 -0.91
CA ASP A 535 6.10 -23.58 -1.52
C ASP A 535 7.26 -22.65 -1.20
N ILE A 536 8.31 -23.18 -0.58
CA ILE A 536 9.57 -22.46 -0.40
C ILE A 536 10.60 -23.08 -1.32
N LYS A 537 10.98 -22.34 -2.37
CA LYS A 537 11.84 -22.83 -3.45
C LYS A 537 12.82 -21.74 -3.86
N GLY A 538 13.94 -22.13 -4.46
CA GLY A 538 14.95 -21.20 -4.93
C GLY A 538 16.31 -21.84 -5.19
N VAL A 539 17.31 -21.00 -5.35
CA VAL A 539 18.71 -21.41 -5.60
C VAL A 539 19.55 -21.20 -4.34
N MET A 540 20.46 -22.14 -4.06
CA MET A 540 21.42 -22.01 -2.96
C MET A 540 22.38 -20.84 -3.18
N PRO A 541 22.76 -20.10 -2.12
CA PRO A 541 23.75 -19.04 -2.24
C PRO A 541 25.16 -19.61 -2.49
N ALA A 542 25.99 -18.81 -3.17
CA ALA A 542 27.38 -19.18 -3.44
C ALA A 542 28.14 -19.37 -2.12
N GLY A 543 28.77 -20.54 -1.94
CA GLY A 543 29.54 -20.87 -0.74
C GLY A 543 28.77 -21.66 0.34
N CYS A 544 27.47 -21.95 0.14
CA CYS A 544 26.72 -22.84 1.03
C CYS A 544 25.98 -23.92 0.23
N SER A 545 26.14 -25.19 0.62
CA SER A 545 25.51 -26.34 -0.02
C SER A 545 24.67 -27.20 0.94
N VAL A 546 24.52 -26.76 2.20
CA VAL A 546 23.76 -27.50 3.21
C VAL A 546 22.30 -27.11 3.22
N HIS A 547 21.44 -28.02 3.69
CA HIS A 547 20.02 -27.78 3.96
C HIS A 547 19.15 -27.38 2.77
N PHE A 548 19.65 -27.44 1.53
CA PHE A 548 18.81 -27.31 0.33
C PHE A 548 17.67 -28.33 0.33
N ASP A 549 17.97 -29.54 0.79
CA ASP A 549 17.03 -30.64 0.94
C ASP A 549 15.91 -30.36 1.94
N LYS A 550 15.93 -29.25 2.68
CA LYS A 550 14.91 -28.84 3.66
C LYS A 550 13.85 -27.88 3.09
N LEU A 551 14.08 -27.34 1.89
CA LEU A 551 13.11 -26.54 1.15
C LEU A 551 12.05 -27.44 0.47
N GLY A 552 10.90 -26.87 0.09
CA GLY A 552 9.83 -27.60 -0.59
C GLY A 552 8.42 -27.14 -0.22
N THR A 553 7.47 -28.07 -0.32
CA THR A 553 6.06 -27.80 -0.01
C THR A 553 5.76 -28.05 1.47
N PHE A 554 5.27 -27.02 2.13
CA PHE A 554 4.84 -27.03 3.52
C PHE A 554 3.32 -27.01 3.60
N VAL A 555 2.76 -27.85 4.46
CA VAL A 555 1.32 -27.98 4.71
C VAL A 555 1.01 -27.43 6.10
N ARG A 556 0.03 -26.54 6.18
CA ARG A 556 -0.42 -25.93 7.43
C ARG A 556 -1.04 -26.98 8.35
N LEU A 557 -0.63 -26.98 9.62
CA LEU A 557 -1.22 -27.82 10.66
C LEU A 557 -2.42 -27.09 11.28
N ARG A 558 -3.64 -27.44 10.86
CA ARG A 558 -4.88 -26.80 11.36
C ARG A 558 -5.01 -26.90 12.89
N GLY A 559 -5.44 -25.82 13.53
CA GLY A 559 -5.59 -25.73 14.98
C GLY A 559 -4.27 -25.73 15.76
N ARG A 560 -3.12 -25.67 15.08
CA ARG A 560 -1.78 -25.65 15.68
C ARG A 560 -1.11 -24.33 15.36
N GLU A 561 -0.73 -23.62 16.41
CA GLU A 561 0.00 -22.36 16.31
C GLU A 561 1.13 -22.31 17.34
N GLN A 562 2.08 -21.44 17.09
CA GLN A 562 3.16 -21.10 18.01
C GLN A 562 3.31 -19.57 18.02
N ASN A 563 3.33 -18.97 19.21
CA ASN A 563 3.50 -17.53 19.39
C ASN A 563 2.44 -16.66 18.65
N GLY A 564 1.23 -17.18 18.41
CA GLY A 564 0.19 -16.46 17.64
C GLY A 564 0.29 -16.58 16.12
N PHE A 565 1.08 -17.53 15.61
CA PHE A 565 1.27 -17.78 14.18
C PHE A 565 1.04 -19.25 13.84
N ALA A 566 0.47 -19.51 12.66
CA ALA A 566 0.21 -20.86 12.18
C ALA A 566 1.50 -21.69 12.02
N LEU A 567 1.43 -22.97 12.38
CA LEU A 567 2.52 -23.93 12.15
C LEU A 567 2.33 -24.66 10.83
N TYR A 568 3.45 -24.91 10.15
CA TYR A 568 3.47 -25.66 8.91
C TYR A 568 4.47 -26.81 9.02
N GLN A 569 4.16 -27.93 8.37
CA GLN A 569 5.01 -29.11 8.31
C GLN A 569 5.26 -29.47 6.86
N ARG A 570 6.52 -29.76 6.54
CA ARG A 570 6.88 -30.27 5.22
C ARG A 570 6.28 -31.65 5.02
N ARG A 571 5.71 -31.89 3.84
CA ARG A 571 4.98 -33.14 3.56
C ARG A 571 5.87 -34.37 3.79
N ASN A 572 5.39 -35.32 4.60
CA ASN A 572 6.05 -36.59 4.93
C ASN A 572 7.43 -36.45 5.59
N ASP A 573 7.69 -35.34 6.29
CA ASP A 573 8.98 -35.03 6.92
C ASP A 573 8.76 -34.37 8.30
N GLU A 574 9.78 -34.35 9.16
CA GLU A 574 9.77 -33.69 10.49
C GLU A 574 10.24 -32.23 10.43
N VAL A 575 10.45 -31.71 9.22
CA VAL A 575 10.84 -30.32 8.99
C VAL A 575 9.61 -29.42 9.14
N MET A 576 9.74 -28.45 10.03
CA MET A 576 8.72 -27.49 10.40
C MET A 576 9.05 -26.12 9.83
N LEU A 577 8.00 -25.33 9.57
CA LEU A 577 8.06 -23.90 9.31
C LEU A 577 7.24 -23.18 10.39
N TRP A 578 7.86 -22.23 11.10
CA TRP A 578 7.23 -21.50 12.20
C TRP A 578 7.73 -20.05 12.28
N GLN A 579 7.02 -19.22 13.03
CA GLN A 579 7.43 -17.86 13.34
C GLN A 579 8.01 -17.78 14.76
N ALA A 580 9.15 -17.10 14.90
CA ALA A 580 9.71 -16.72 16.19
C ALA A 580 10.44 -15.37 16.11
N GLN A 581 10.13 -14.47 17.06
CA GLN A 581 10.75 -13.16 17.26
C GLN A 581 10.92 -12.30 16.00
N GLY A 582 9.89 -12.24 15.16
CA GLY A 582 9.88 -11.37 13.98
C GLY A 582 10.53 -11.97 12.75
N GLY A 583 10.79 -13.28 12.78
CA GLY A 583 11.23 -14.01 11.61
C GLY A 583 10.55 -15.37 11.47
N TRP A 584 10.57 -15.87 10.24
CA TRP A 584 10.16 -17.22 9.86
C TRP A 584 11.37 -18.14 9.83
N TRP A 585 11.19 -19.38 10.30
CA TRP A 585 12.25 -20.35 10.49
C TRP A 585 11.85 -21.70 9.89
N ILE A 586 12.80 -22.38 9.27
CA ILE A 586 12.67 -23.77 8.83
C ILE A 586 13.65 -24.61 9.62
N GLY A 587 13.20 -25.72 10.20
CA GLY A 587 14.02 -26.50 11.12
C GLY A 587 13.33 -27.76 11.65
N PRO A 588 13.98 -28.49 12.56
CA PRO A 588 13.40 -29.70 13.14
C PRO A 588 12.30 -29.35 14.15
N THR A 589 11.35 -30.26 14.36
CA THR A 589 10.25 -30.10 15.33
C THR A 589 10.70 -29.65 16.73
N ALA A 590 11.85 -30.13 17.22
CA ALA A 590 12.40 -29.75 18.53
C ALA A 590 12.83 -28.27 18.65
N SER A 591 12.91 -27.54 17.53
CA SER A 591 13.25 -26.12 17.47
C SER A 591 12.05 -25.19 17.32
N VAL A 592 10.84 -25.72 17.19
CA VAL A 592 9.63 -24.90 17.02
C VAL A 592 9.49 -23.89 18.17
N GLY A 593 9.27 -22.63 17.81
CA GLY A 593 9.15 -21.51 18.75
C GLY A 593 10.48 -20.90 19.21
N LYS A 594 11.63 -21.51 18.84
CA LYS A 594 12.97 -20.97 19.11
C LYS A 594 13.48 -20.18 17.90
N ASN A 595 14.50 -19.36 18.12
CA ASN A 595 15.20 -18.61 17.08
C ASN A 595 16.37 -19.41 16.46
N THR A 596 16.13 -20.68 16.15
CA THR A 596 17.15 -21.61 15.67
C THR A 596 16.58 -22.53 14.62
N GLY A 597 17.26 -22.72 13.51
CA GLY A 597 16.81 -23.59 12.43
C GLY A 597 17.85 -23.74 11.33
N TYR A 598 17.49 -24.44 10.27
CA TYR A 598 18.28 -24.59 9.05
C TYR A 598 18.20 -23.31 8.18
N TRP A 599 17.00 -22.74 8.07
CA TRP A 599 16.75 -21.51 7.33
C TRP A 599 16.05 -20.49 8.21
N ARG A 600 16.27 -19.22 7.94
CA ARG A 600 15.52 -18.12 8.55
C ARG A 600 15.21 -17.03 7.55
N ASN A 601 14.18 -16.25 7.86
CA ASN A 601 13.84 -15.02 7.15
C ASN A 601 13.38 -14.01 8.19
N ILE A 602 14.08 -12.89 8.34
CA ILE A 602 13.72 -11.85 9.32
C ILE A 602 12.64 -10.95 8.71
N ASP A 603 11.43 -11.48 8.61
CA ASP A 603 10.23 -10.81 8.13
C ASP A 603 9.07 -11.11 9.10
N SER A 604 8.31 -10.07 9.46
CA SER A 604 7.19 -10.14 10.39
C SER A 604 5.85 -10.44 9.72
N ALA A 605 5.87 -10.81 8.44
CA ALA A 605 4.69 -11.28 7.73
C ALA A 605 3.86 -12.24 8.60
N ARG A 606 2.57 -11.95 8.73
CA ARG A 606 1.62 -12.75 9.54
C ARG A 606 1.39 -14.15 8.98
N VAL A 607 1.66 -14.35 7.69
CA VAL A 607 1.52 -15.60 6.97
C VAL A 607 2.73 -15.81 6.04
N PRO A 608 3.19 -17.05 5.79
CA PRO A 608 4.43 -17.29 5.06
C PRO A 608 4.48 -16.73 3.63
N GLU A 609 3.37 -16.81 2.90
CA GLU A 609 3.28 -16.33 1.51
C GLU A 609 3.41 -14.80 1.38
N ASN A 610 3.35 -14.07 2.49
CA ASN A 610 3.56 -12.62 2.53
C ASN A 610 5.00 -12.23 2.87
N ILE A 611 5.90 -13.19 3.09
CA ILE A 611 7.34 -12.93 3.33
C ILE A 611 7.96 -12.28 2.10
N LYS A 612 8.66 -11.17 2.30
CA LYS A 612 9.33 -10.42 1.23
C LYS A 612 10.82 -10.27 1.44
N ASN A 613 11.31 -10.35 2.68
CA ASN A 613 12.74 -10.25 2.93
C ASN A 613 13.50 -11.46 2.39
N CYS A 614 14.82 -11.33 2.34
CA CYS A 614 15.72 -12.37 1.85
C CYS A 614 15.81 -13.53 2.86
N TRP A 615 15.71 -14.76 2.37
CA TRP A 615 15.96 -15.94 3.18
C TRP A 615 17.46 -16.11 3.41
N GLU A 616 17.82 -16.70 4.55
CA GLU A 616 19.19 -17.03 4.91
C GLU A 616 19.29 -18.49 5.32
N VAL A 617 20.35 -19.17 4.91
CA VAL A 617 20.66 -20.55 5.29
C VAL A 617 21.82 -20.56 6.27
N GLY A 618 21.69 -21.33 7.36
CA GLY A 618 22.72 -21.50 8.37
C GLY A 618 23.58 -22.72 8.07
N ASP A 619 24.90 -22.60 8.11
CA ASP A 619 25.84 -23.74 7.99
C ASP A 619 26.39 -24.24 9.34
N GLY A 620 25.88 -23.68 10.44
CA GLY A 620 26.34 -23.92 11.81
C GLY A 620 27.36 -22.88 12.31
N ALA A 621 28.03 -22.15 11.42
CA ALA A 621 28.96 -21.07 11.76
C ALA A 621 28.43 -19.69 11.42
N ALA A 622 27.78 -19.54 10.26
CA ALA A 622 27.27 -18.27 9.75
C ALA A 622 25.92 -18.45 9.03
N TRP A 623 25.26 -17.31 8.77
CA TRP A 623 24.05 -17.21 7.95
C TRP A 623 24.42 -16.64 6.59
N HIS A 624 24.01 -17.32 5.52
CA HIS A 624 24.29 -16.95 4.14
C HIS A 624 23.02 -16.46 3.45
N ARG A 625 23.04 -15.25 2.88
CA ARG A 625 21.89 -14.66 2.18
C ARG A 625 21.59 -15.40 0.88
N ALA A 626 20.36 -15.89 0.73
CA ALA A 626 19.84 -16.60 -0.44
C ALA A 626 18.80 -15.74 -1.17
N GLU A 627 19.27 -14.87 -2.06
CA GLU A 627 18.42 -13.84 -2.70
C GLU A 627 17.34 -14.41 -3.62
N ASN A 628 17.53 -15.64 -4.12
CA ASN A 628 16.63 -16.31 -5.06
C ASN A 628 15.75 -17.39 -4.39
N VAL A 629 15.67 -17.39 -3.06
CA VAL A 629 14.75 -18.25 -2.31
C VAL A 629 13.53 -17.43 -1.91
N HIS A 630 12.35 -17.94 -2.23
CA HIS A 630 11.08 -17.25 -2.01
C HIS A 630 10.05 -18.22 -1.43
N CYS A 631 9.16 -17.68 -0.60
CA CYS A 631 7.96 -18.39 -0.16
C CYS A 631 6.81 -17.92 -1.04
N THR A 632 6.23 -18.82 -1.81
CA THR A 632 5.07 -18.52 -2.65
C THR A 632 3.87 -19.32 -2.19
N GLU A 633 2.69 -18.81 -2.55
CA GLU A 633 1.50 -19.64 -2.57
C GLU A 633 1.75 -20.93 -3.35
N HIS A 634 1.24 -22.06 -2.84
CA HIS A 634 1.23 -23.29 -3.62
C HIS A 634 0.18 -23.16 -4.73
N VAL A 635 0.66 -23.07 -5.97
CA VAL A 635 -0.19 -22.97 -7.15
C VAL A 635 -0.44 -24.36 -7.70
N ARG A 636 -1.70 -24.72 -7.91
CA ARG A 636 -2.04 -25.98 -8.59
C ARG A 636 -1.67 -25.89 -10.07
N THR A 637 -1.06 -26.94 -10.60
CA THR A 637 -0.71 -27.07 -12.03
C THR A 637 -1.96 -27.27 -12.90
N ARG A 638 -3.04 -27.81 -12.34
CA ARG A 638 -4.30 -28.12 -13.02
C ARG A 638 -5.50 -27.77 -12.15
N LEU A 639 -6.52 -27.22 -12.80
CA LEU A 639 -7.82 -26.93 -12.18
C LEU A 639 -8.95 -27.17 -13.18
N ALA A 640 -10.16 -27.36 -12.68
CA ALA A 640 -11.33 -27.58 -13.51
C ALA A 640 -12.43 -26.56 -13.18
N LEU A 641 -12.82 -25.75 -14.16
CA LEU A 641 -14.00 -24.90 -14.07
C LEU A 641 -15.22 -25.75 -14.46
N LYS A 642 -16.16 -25.97 -13.54
CA LYS A 642 -17.35 -26.82 -13.74
C LYS A 642 -18.61 -26.10 -13.25
N GLY A 643 -19.77 -26.59 -13.70
CA GLY A 643 -21.09 -26.08 -13.32
C GLY A 643 -21.99 -25.84 -14.53
N ASN A 644 -23.14 -25.20 -14.30
CA ASN A 644 -24.09 -24.86 -15.35
C ASN A 644 -24.03 -23.38 -15.68
N THR A 645 -24.08 -23.06 -16.97
CA THR A 645 -24.27 -21.70 -17.46
C THR A 645 -25.76 -21.43 -17.74
N PRO A 646 -26.27 -20.22 -17.47
CA PRO A 646 -27.63 -19.85 -17.86
C PRO A 646 -27.84 -20.06 -19.36
N GLU A 647 -28.91 -20.77 -19.73
CA GLU A 647 -29.23 -21.11 -21.13
C GLU A 647 -28.12 -21.89 -21.87
N GLU A 648 -27.27 -22.61 -21.15
CA GLU A 648 -26.07 -23.31 -21.69
C GLU A 648 -25.08 -22.39 -22.44
N ARG A 649 -25.18 -21.09 -22.19
CA ARG A 649 -24.36 -20.08 -22.86
C ARG A 649 -22.91 -20.17 -22.43
N HIS A 650 -22.01 -20.31 -23.39
CA HIS A 650 -20.56 -20.44 -23.14
C HIS A 650 -20.20 -21.67 -22.29
N GLN A 651 -21.08 -22.68 -22.21
CA GLN A 651 -20.82 -23.97 -21.55
C GLN A 651 -19.57 -24.67 -22.13
N ASP A 652 -19.28 -24.45 -23.42
CA ASP A 652 -18.10 -24.99 -24.11
C ASP A 652 -16.76 -24.38 -23.63
N LYS A 653 -16.82 -23.30 -22.84
CA LYS A 653 -15.64 -22.64 -22.24
C LYS A 653 -15.26 -23.22 -20.89
N LEU A 654 -16.08 -24.11 -20.32
CA LEU A 654 -15.76 -24.80 -19.08
C LEU A 654 -14.79 -25.96 -19.34
N GLY A 655 -14.25 -26.58 -18.29
CA GLY A 655 -13.36 -27.74 -18.40
C GLY A 655 -12.05 -27.58 -17.63
N VAL A 656 -11.05 -28.36 -18.01
CA VAL A 656 -9.74 -28.37 -17.34
C VAL A 656 -8.84 -27.29 -17.91
N TYR A 657 -8.18 -26.56 -17.03
CA TYR A 657 -7.18 -25.55 -17.33
C TYR A 657 -5.85 -25.92 -16.66
N VAL A 658 -4.76 -25.63 -17.36
CA VAL A 658 -3.38 -25.93 -16.94
C VAL A 658 -2.64 -24.63 -16.71
N LEU A 659 -1.84 -24.57 -15.66
CA LEU A 659 -1.02 -23.43 -15.29
C LEU A 659 -0.09 -23.03 -16.46
N CYS A 660 -0.06 -21.73 -16.77
CA CYS A 660 0.94 -21.18 -17.68
C CYS A 660 2.21 -20.90 -16.87
N ASP A 661 3.11 -21.88 -16.80
CA ASP A 661 4.31 -21.80 -15.96
C ASP A 661 5.14 -20.54 -16.26
N GLY A 662 5.49 -19.80 -15.21
CA GLY A 662 6.19 -18.52 -15.30
C GLY A 662 5.40 -17.33 -15.87
N GLU A 663 4.18 -17.51 -16.38
CA GLU A 663 3.37 -16.42 -16.94
C GLU A 663 2.47 -15.79 -15.86
N LEU A 664 2.75 -14.53 -15.51
CA LEU A 664 1.91 -13.71 -14.63
C LEU A 664 1.13 -12.66 -15.41
N ILE A 665 -0.12 -12.45 -15.03
CA ILE A 665 -0.99 -11.38 -15.53
C ILE A 665 -1.49 -10.58 -14.32
N ASN A 666 -1.14 -9.29 -14.26
CA ASN A 666 -1.45 -8.41 -13.12
C ASN A 666 -1.07 -9.02 -11.76
N ASP A 667 0.18 -9.48 -11.63
CA ASP A 667 0.75 -10.11 -10.44
C ASP A 667 0.11 -11.44 -10.01
N ARG A 668 -0.65 -12.11 -10.90
CA ARG A 668 -1.27 -13.41 -10.62
C ARG A 668 -1.03 -14.43 -11.70
N VAL A 669 -1.06 -15.70 -11.30
CA VAL A 669 -0.95 -16.83 -12.22
C VAL A 669 -2.13 -16.88 -13.17
N CYS A 670 -1.89 -17.44 -14.35
CA CYS A 670 -2.92 -17.64 -15.35
C CYS A 670 -2.92 -19.08 -15.86
N TYR A 671 -4.07 -19.51 -16.37
CA TYR A 671 -4.27 -20.88 -16.80
C TYR A 671 -4.81 -20.92 -18.23
N GLN A 672 -4.34 -21.87 -19.03
CA GLN A 672 -4.83 -22.10 -20.38
C GLN A 672 -5.69 -23.37 -20.44
N GLN A 673 -6.74 -23.36 -21.26
CA GLN A 673 -7.62 -24.53 -21.35
C GLN A 673 -6.86 -25.72 -21.97
N LEU A 674 -6.96 -26.88 -21.33
CA LEU A 674 -6.40 -28.12 -21.85
C LEU A 674 -7.08 -28.45 -23.18
N GLY A 675 -6.27 -28.56 -24.26
CA GLY A 675 -6.76 -28.78 -25.62
C GLY A 675 -7.14 -27.52 -26.40
N ASN A 676 -7.17 -26.33 -25.77
CA ASN A 676 -7.39 -25.07 -26.48
C ASN A 676 -6.63 -23.89 -25.81
N PRO A 677 -5.34 -23.70 -26.13
CA PRO A 677 -4.49 -22.70 -25.47
C PRO A 677 -4.86 -21.24 -25.81
N ALA A 678 -5.73 -21.02 -26.80
CA ALA A 678 -6.27 -19.70 -27.11
C ALA A 678 -7.31 -19.23 -26.07
N ARG A 679 -7.74 -20.10 -25.14
CA ARG A 679 -8.68 -19.78 -24.07
C ARG A 679 -7.95 -19.82 -22.73
N MET A 680 -8.18 -18.80 -21.91
CA MET A 680 -7.45 -18.64 -20.65
C MET A 680 -8.34 -18.18 -19.51
N ILE A 681 -7.88 -18.47 -18.29
CA ILE A 681 -8.29 -17.84 -17.05
C ILE A 681 -7.19 -16.87 -16.62
N TRP A 682 -7.54 -15.61 -16.37
CA TRP A 682 -6.60 -14.59 -15.90
C TRP A 682 -7.26 -13.58 -14.96
N PHE A 683 -6.43 -12.83 -14.26
CA PHE A 683 -6.88 -11.76 -13.36
C PHE A 683 -6.65 -10.38 -13.98
N LEU A 684 -7.66 -9.52 -13.88
CA LEU A 684 -7.57 -8.09 -14.13
C LEU A 684 -8.45 -7.38 -13.10
N THR A 685 -7.81 -6.68 -12.15
CA THR A 685 -8.46 -6.08 -10.99
C THR A 685 -9.75 -5.34 -11.34
N PRO A 686 -10.89 -5.61 -10.66
CA PRO A 686 -11.09 -6.56 -9.55
C PRO A 686 -11.67 -7.94 -9.95
N TYR A 687 -11.49 -8.39 -11.19
CA TYR A 687 -12.15 -9.57 -11.75
C TYR A 687 -11.17 -10.66 -12.19
N TRP A 688 -11.61 -11.91 -12.07
CA TRP A 688 -11.08 -13.02 -12.85
C TRP A 688 -11.95 -13.23 -14.09
N TYR A 689 -11.32 -13.50 -15.22
CA TYR A 689 -11.96 -13.69 -16.51
C TYR A 689 -11.69 -15.07 -17.08
N VAL A 690 -12.63 -15.57 -17.87
CA VAL A 690 -12.41 -16.65 -18.84
C VAL A 690 -12.66 -16.06 -20.22
N GLY A 691 -11.67 -16.08 -21.10
CA GLY A 691 -11.75 -15.41 -22.40
C GLY A 691 -10.63 -15.83 -23.34
N LYS A 692 -10.40 -15.04 -24.40
CA LYS A 692 -9.29 -15.32 -25.32
C LYS A 692 -7.96 -14.85 -24.73
N ARG A 693 -6.89 -15.61 -25.00
CA ARG A 693 -5.51 -15.27 -24.62
C ARG A 693 -5.12 -13.86 -25.09
N ASP A 694 -5.56 -13.45 -26.28
CA ASP A 694 -5.23 -12.12 -26.84
C ASP A 694 -6.05 -10.98 -26.20
N GLU A 695 -7.12 -11.29 -25.47
CA GLU A 695 -8.00 -10.33 -24.79
C GLU A 695 -7.60 -10.12 -23.31
N LYS A 696 -6.51 -10.76 -22.85
CA LYS A 696 -6.12 -10.82 -21.43
C LYS A 696 -5.87 -9.47 -20.73
N ALA A 697 -5.59 -8.41 -21.49
CA ALA A 697 -5.37 -7.06 -20.97
C ALA A 697 -6.59 -6.13 -21.15
N LEU A 698 -7.67 -6.58 -21.76
CA LEU A 698 -8.77 -5.72 -22.23
C LEU A 698 -10.01 -5.71 -21.33
N GLY A 699 -10.02 -6.47 -20.24
CA GLY A 699 -11.20 -6.61 -19.37
C GLY A 699 -12.41 -7.21 -20.07
N GLN A 700 -12.16 -8.07 -21.05
CA GLN A 700 -13.16 -8.73 -21.88
C GLN A 700 -13.08 -10.24 -21.68
N GLY A 701 -14.23 -10.91 -21.63
CA GLY A 701 -14.30 -12.35 -21.47
C GLY A 701 -15.71 -12.87 -21.67
N TRP A 702 -15.84 -14.19 -21.76
CA TRP A 702 -17.13 -14.88 -21.79
C TRP A 702 -17.68 -15.09 -20.39
N LEU A 703 -16.80 -15.34 -19.43
CA LEU A 703 -17.13 -15.42 -18.02
C LEU A 703 -16.29 -14.42 -17.24
N GLN A 704 -16.85 -13.88 -16.18
CA GLN A 704 -16.12 -13.11 -15.19
C GLN A 704 -16.61 -13.43 -13.79
N VAL A 705 -15.76 -13.20 -12.80
CA VAL A 705 -16.15 -13.22 -11.39
C VAL A 705 -15.40 -12.11 -10.69
N ARG A 706 -16.13 -11.31 -9.90
CA ARG A 706 -15.50 -10.28 -9.06
C ARG A 706 -14.86 -10.99 -7.88
N SER A 707 -13.56 -11.25 -7.95
CA SER A 707 -12.83 -11.92 -6.89
C SER A 707 -11.39 -11.46 -6.86
N LEU A 708 -10.89 -11.24 -5.64
CA LEU A 708 -9.51 -10.86 -5.37
C LEU A 708 -8.67 -12.07 -4.90
N ALA A 709 -9.17 -13.28 -5.10
CA ALA A 709 -8.45 -14.54 -4.92
C ALA A 709 -7.11 -14.53 -5.66
N HIS A 710 -5.97 -14.81 -4.99
CA HIS A 710 -4.64 -14.75 -5.62
C HIS A 710 -4.43 -15.81 -6.71
N VAL A 711 -5.17 -16.92 -6.59
CA VAL A 711 -5.26 -18.01 -7.55
C VAL A 711 -6.75 -18.38 -7.76
N PRO A 712 -7.15 -18.97 -8.90
CA PRO A 712 -8.57 -19.23 -9.18
C PRO A 712 -9.26 -20.19 -8.20
N GLU A 713 -8.55 -21.13 -7.59
CA GLU A 713 -9.10 -22.10 -6.64
C GLU A 713 -9.59 -21.47 -5.32
N GLN A 714 -9.19 -20.23 -5.02
CA GLN A 714 -9.70 -19.47 -3.87
C GLN A 714 -11.00 -18.70 -4.20
N ILE A 715 -11.49 -18.74 -5.44
CA ILE A 715 -12.70 -18.02 -5.84
C ILE A 715 -13.94 -18.72 -5.25
N CYS A 716 -14.61 -18.04 -4.33
CA CYS A 716 -15.90 -18.45 -3.77
C CYS A 716 -17.09 -17.57 -4.24
N ALA A 717 -16.81 -16.48 -4.95
CA ALA A 717 -17.83 -15.57 -5.45
C ALA A 717 -18.59 -16.18 -6.65
N PRO A 718 -19.88 -15.84 -6.84
CA PRO A 718 -20.65 -16.34 -7.97
C PRO A 718 -20.09 -15.78 -9.28
N TRP A 719 -19.88 -16.67 -10.25
CA TRP A 719 -19.46 -16.27 -11.58
C TRP A 719 -20.61 -15.61 -12.34
N SER A 720 -20.28 -14.87 -13.38
CA SER A 720 -21.22 -14.27 -14.31
C SER A 720 -20.83 -14.61 -15.73
N VAL A 721 -21.84 -14.79 -16.58
CA VAL A 721 -21.70 -15.10 -18.00
C VAL A 721 -22.11 -13.87 -18.82
N TRP A 722 -21.35 -13.55 -19.86
CA TRP A 722 -21.67 -12.44 -20.75
C TRP A 722 -22.87 -12.78 -21.63
N HIS A 723 -23.91 -11.95 -21.58
CA HIS A 723 -25.09 -12.12 -22.41
C HIS A 723 -25.07 -11.11 -23.57
N SER A 724 -24.64 -11.57 -24.74
CA SER A 724 -24.41 -10.74 -25.93
C SER A 724 -25.64 -9.96 -26.40
N THR A 725 -26.84 -10.55 -26.29
CA THR A 725 -28.09 -9.93 -26.76
C THR A 725 -28.53 -8.77 -25.88
N SER A 726 -28.39 -8.91 -24.55
CA SER A 726 -28.78 -7.85 -23.60
C SER A 726 -27.63 -6.91 -23.24
N LYS A 727 -26.40 -7.23 -23.68
CA LYS A 727 -25.15 -6.54 -23.34
C LYS A 727 -24.98 -6.39 -21.83
N LYS A 728 -25.28 -7.45 -21.08
CA LYS A 728 -25.21 -7.49 -19.61
C LYS A 728 -24.57 -8.78 -19.14
N TRP A 729 -23.98 -8.71 -17.94
CA TRP A 729 -23.54 -9.88 -17.19
C TRP A 729 -24.74 -10.50 -16.48
N VAL A 730 -24.86 -11.84 -16.56
CA VAL A 730 -25.91 -12.61 -15.89
C VAL A 730 -25.23 -13.58 -14.92
N GLU A 731 -25.72 -13.65 -13.68
CA GLU A 731 -25.14 -14.51 -12.65
C GLU A 731 -25.30 -15.99 -12.98
N ALA A 732 -24.26 -16.78 -12.71
CA ALA A 732 -24.16 -18.21 -12.93
C ALA A 732 -23.63 -18.85 -11.62
N PRO A 733 -24.48 -18.97 -10.58
CA PRO A 733 -24.07 -19.34 -9.23
C PRO A 733 -23.57 -20.79 -9.13
N ASP A 734 -23.92 -21.66 -10.09
CA ASP A 734 -23.51 -23.06 -10.13
C ASP A 734 -22.06 -23.26 -10.62
N LEU A 735 -21.44 -22.22 -11.18
CA LEU A 735 -20.06 -22.29 -11.67
C LEU A 735 -19.06 -22.16 -10.53
N ALA A 736 -18.10 -23.09 -10.46
CA ALA A 736 -17.02 -23.07 -9.49
C ALA A 736 -15.73 -23.70 -10.04
N ILE A 737 -14.61 -23.31 -9.45
CA ILE A 737 -13.30 -23.92 -9.70
C ILE A 737 -13.14 -25.11 -8.76
N TYR A 738 -12.72 -26.25 -9.32
CA TYR A 738 -12.42 -27.46 -8.59
C TYR A 738 -10.95 -27.86 -8.80
N PRO A 739 -10.28 -28.40 -7.76
CA PRO A 739 -8.97 -29.00 -7.93
C PRO A 739 -9.04 -30.24 -8.86
N ASP A 740 -8.07 -30.37 -9.77
CA ASP A 740 -7.85 -31.57 -10.58
C ASP A 740 -6.61 -32.29 -10.01
N ASP A 741 -6.81 -33.17 -9.02
CA ASP A 741 -5.73 -33.87 -8.26
C ASP A 741 -5.03 -34.99 -9.06
N THR A 742 -4.97 -34.90 -10.40
CA THR A 742 -4.32 -35.91 -11.26
C THR A 742 -2.78 -35.81 -11.30
N ASP A 743 -2.19 -34.88 -10.54
CA ASP A 743 -0.76 -34.56 -10.58
C ASP A 743 0.07 -35.34 -9.53
N VAL A 744 0.03 -36.67 -9.61
CA VAL A 744 0.94 -37.54 -8.85
C VAL A 744 1.63 -38.51 -9.81
N PRO A 745 2.95 -38.40 -10.04
CA PRO A 745 3.74 -39.53 -10.52
C PRO A 745 3.75 -40.58 -9.40
N ASP A 746 2.81 -41.50 -9.46
CA ASP A 746 2.72 -42.66 -8.59
C ASP A 746 3.81 -43.66 -9.00
N ASN A 747 5.01 -43.50 -8.44
CA ASN A 747 6.00 -44.57 -8.42
C ASN A 747 5.72 -45.50 -7.24
N SER A 748 4.52 -46.05 -7.18
CA SER A 748 4.22 -47.28 -6.44
C SER A 748 2.91 -47.88 -6.90
N ALA A 749 2.97 -48.68 -7.96
CA ALA A 749 1.93 -49.67 -8.21
C ALA A 749 1.82 -50.61 -6.99
N ASN A 750 0.81 -50.42 -6.15
CA ASN A 750 0.06 -51.54 -5.59
C ASN A 750 -1.33 -51.16 -5.07
N LYS A 751 -2.30 -51.94 -5.56
CA LYS A 751 -3.73 -51.86 -5.26
C LYS A 751 -4.01 -52.10 -3.77
N GLY A 752 -5.04 -51.41 -3.25
CA GLY A 752 -5.79 -51.87 -2.08
C GLY A 752 -6.37 -50.72 -1.28
N GLY A 753 -7.66 -50.42 -1.50
CA GLY A 753 -8.37 -49.42 -0.71
C GLY A 753 -8.46 -49.80 0.76
N THR A 754 -8.28 -48.81 1.64
CA THR A 754 -8.96 -48.72 2.93
C THR A 754 -8.77 -47.31 3.49
N THR A 755 -9.88 -46.72 3.92
CA THR A 755 -10.02 -45.49 4.69
C THR A 755 -8.97 -45.36 5.80
N LEU A 756 -8.12 -44.33 5.73
CA LEU A 756 -7.16 -43.99 6.79
C LEU A 756 -7.90 -43.33 7.96
N ALA A 757 -7.88 -44.04 9.08
CA ALA A 757 -8.34 -43.56 10.37
C ALA A 757 -7.45 -42.45 10.94
N VAL A 758 -8.08 -41.53 11.65
CA VAL A 758 -7.46 -40.48 12.49
C VAL A 758 -6.42 -41.11 13.43
N PRO A 759 -5.15 -40.67 13.45
CA PRO A 759 -4.21 -41.11 14.46
C PRO A 759 -4.61 -40.57 15.83
N LYS A 760 -4.81 -41.48 16.78
CA LYS A 760 -4.96 -41.20 18.21
C LYS A 760 -3.74 -40.45 18.73
N ALA A 761 -4.00 -39.53 19.66
CA ALA A 761 -3.02 -38.79 20.45
C ALA A 761 -1.96 -39.73 21.06
N LEU A 762 -0.69 -39.35 20.95
CA LEU A 762 0.41 -39.96 21.70
C LEU A 762 0.59 -39.24 23.04
N PRO A 763 0.73 -39.98 24.15
CA PRO A 763 1.04 -39.43 25.46
C PRO A 763 2.54 -39.14 25.61
N ILE A 764 2.82 -38.13 26.43
CA ILE A 764 4.12 -37.73 26.97
C ILE A 764 4.47 -38.72 28.10
N ASP A 765 5.68 -39.31 28.11
CA ASP A 765 6.73 -39.18 29.17
C ASP A 765 7.91 -40.20 28.96
N PRO A 766 9.03 -40.19 29.74
CA PRO A 766 10.38 -40.03 29.19
C PRO A 766 11.39 -41.15 29.52
N GLU A 767 12.62 -40.96 29.04
CA GLU A 767 13.92 -41.52 29.47
C GLU A 767 14.43 -42.93 29.03
N ALA A 768 15.67 -42.85 28.50
CA ALA A 768 16.83 -43.74 28.66
C ALA A 768 17.02 -45.02 27.79
N GLY A 769 18.12 -44.99 27.01
CA GLY A 769 19.17 -46.02 27.12
C GLY A 769 19.54 -46.85 25.87
N ALA A 770 20.85 -46.86 25.56
CA ALA A 770 21.64 -47.85 24.79
C ALA A 770 21.47 -47.84 23.24
N SER A 771 22.44 -47.38 22.44
CA SER A 771 23.78 -47.90 22.09
C SER A 771 23.77 -49.07 21.10
N LEU A 772 24.45 -48.88 19.95
CA LEU A 772 25.41 -49.78 19.27
C LEU A 772 25.30 -49.72 17.73
N GLU A 773 26.45 -49.33 17.16
CA GLU A 773 27.17 -49.96 16.04
C GLU A 773 26.67 -49.84 14.60
N SER A 774 27.46 -49.08 13.82
CA SER A 774 27.71 -49.28 12.38
C SER A 774 28.41 -50.62 12.12
N PRO A 775 28.38 -51.14 10.88
CA PRO A 775 29.49 -50.88 9.93
C PRO A 775 29.02 -50.70 8.47
N MET A 776 29.53 -49.70 7.75
CA MET A 776 30.60 -49.76 6.72
C MET A 776 30.26 -50.47 5.39
N VAL A 777 30.93 -49.92 4.36
CA VAL A 777 31.25 -50.42 3.02
C VAL A 777 30.24 -50.00 1.93
N ASP A 778 30.58 -49.47 0.75
CA ASP A 778 31.70 -48.80 0.04
C ASP A 778 31.39 -49.05 -1.46
N GLU A 779 31.96 -48.21 -2.33
CA GLU A 779 32.15 -48.38 -3.79
C GLU A 779 30.92 -48.23 -4.72
N ARG A 780 31.00 -47.69 -5.95
CA ARG A 780 31.88 -46.79 -6.72
C ARG A 780 31.15 -46.61 -8.08
N ASP A 781 31.68 -45.72 -8.92
CA ASP A 781 31.39 -45.51 -10.36
C ASP A 781 30.10 -44.69 -10.66
N GLY A 782 30.12 -43.52 -11.30
CA GLY A 782 31.12 -42.89 -12.16
C GLY A 782 30.76 -43.09 -13.63
N LEU A 783 30.13 -42.09 -14.27
CA LEU A 783 30.38 -41.68 -15.66
C LEU A 783 29.44 -40.53 -16.07
N GLY A 784 30.07 -39.38 -16.32
CA GLY A 784 29.44 -38.23 -16.95
C GLY A 784 29.47 -38.33 -18.47
N THR A 785 28.47 -37.74 -19.10
CA THR A 785 28.46 -37.48 -20.55
C THR A 785 28.07 -36.03 -20.77
N ALA A 786 29.02 -35.24 -21.27
CA ALA A 786 28.83 -33.86 -21.71
C ALA A 786 28.07 -33.82 -23.04
N VAL A 787 27.16 -32.86 -23.20
CA VAL A 787 26.58 -32.47 -24.50
C VAL A 787 26.76 -30.96 -24.68
N LEU A 788 27.38 -30.62 -25.81
CA LEU A 788 27.68 -29.27 -26.30
C LEU A 788 26.42 -28.41 -26.42
N ALA A 789 26.50 -27.17 -25.90
CA ALA A 789 25.53 -26.12 -26.17
C ALA A 789 25.81 -25.47 -27.54
N MET A 790 24.80 -25.48 -28.42
CA MET A 790 24.73 -24.59 -29.58
C MET A 790 24.08 -23.27 -29.15
N ASN A 791 24.81 -22.16 -29.32
CA ASN A 791 24.32 -20.80 -29.11
C ASN A 791 23.29 -20.42 -30.17
N ILE A 792 22.03 -20.22 -29.75
CA ILE A 792 21.04 -19.44 -30.49
C ILE A 792 20.90 -18.11 -29.74
N GLY A 793 21.31 -17.02 -30.38
CA GLY A 793 21.47 -15.70 -29.75
C GLY A 793 20.16 -15.10 -29.22
N SER A 794 20.20 -14.65 -27.98
CA SER A 794 19.20 -13.78 -27.35
C SER A 794 19.37 -12.32 -27.81
N LYS A 795 18.27 -11.56 -27.84
CA LYS A 795 18.27 -10.10 -28.06
C LYS A 795 19.00 -9.38 -26.91
N PRO A 796 19.75 -8.30 -27.17
CA PRO A 796 20.33 -7.47 -26.11
C PRO A 796 19.23 -6.64 -25.41
N ASP A 797 19.34 -6.52 -24.08
CA ASP A 797 18.38 -5.83 -23.22
C ASP A 797 18.50 -4.29 -23.24
N THR A 798 19.44 -3.70 -24.01
CA THR A 798 19.65 -2.23 -24.10
C THR A 798 20.21 -1.79 -25.46
N TYR A 799 19.90 -0.57 -25.89
CA TYR A 799 20.39 0.04 -27.14
C TYR A 799 21.30 1.26 -26.84
N ASP A 800 22.27 1.51 -27.71
CA ASP A 800 23.16 2.67 -27.62
C ASP A 800 22.55 3.92 -28.25
N VAL A 801 21.92 3.76 -29.42
CA VAL A 801 21.40 4.87 -30.24
C VAL A 801 20.04 4.54 -30.83
N TYR A 802 19.09 5.46 -30.68
CA TYR A 802 17.73 5.39 -31.21
C TYR A 802 17.68 6.34 -32.37
N ILE A 803 17.30 5.84 -33.54
CA ILE A 803 17.31 6.63 -34.77
C ILE A 803 15.87 7.00 -35.11
N THR A 804 15.52 8.28 -34.93
CA THR A 804 14.20 8.82 -35.32
C THR A 804 14.31 9.53 -36.66
N HIS A 805 13.41 9.16 -37.58
CA HIS A 805 13.37 9.69 -38.95
C HIS A 805 11.96 9.56 -39.51
N ASP A 806 11.69 10.24 -40.63
CA ASP A 806 10.47 10.03 -41.40
C ASP A 806 10.70 9.08 -42.58
N TRP A 807 9.61 8.50 -43.09
CA TRP A 807 9.63 7.56 -44.21
C TRP A 807 9.32 8.21 -45.57
N GLY A 808 9.24 9.54 -45.64
CA GLY A 808 8.95 10.30 -46.85
C GLY A 808 10.12 10.38 -47.83
N GLN A 809 9.93 11.19 -48.87
CA GLN A 809 10.99 11.55 -49.81
C GLN A 809 11.52 12.94 -49.47
N ASP A 810 12.83 13.14 -49.59
CA ASP A 810 13.47 14.44 -49.42
C ASP A 810 13.25 15.36 -50.63
N GLY A 811 13.71 16.62 -50.55
CA GLY A 811 13.58 17.60 -51.62
C GLY A 811 14.29 17.24 -52.94
N ALA A 812 15.12 16.18 -52.95
CA ALA A 812 15.79 15.64 -54.15
C ALA A 812 15.12 14.36 -54.68
N GLY A 813 13.97 13.97 -54.13
CA GLY A 813 13.21 12.78 -54.53
C GLY A 813 13.78 11.45 -54.00
N ARG A 814 14.70 11.51 -53.03
CA ARG A 814 15.32 10.31 -52.42
C ARG A 814 14.50 9.86 -51.22
N LYS A 815 14.34 8.54 -51.04
CA LYS A 815 13.62 7.99 -49.88
C LYS A 815 14.46 8.14 -48.61
N ASN A 816 13.95 8.87 -47.62
CA ASN A 816 14.70 9.17 -46.41
C ASN A 816 14.97 7.91 -45.56
N HIS A 817 14.02 6.97 -45.49
CA HIS A 817 14.20 5.72 -44.77
C HIS A 817 15.38 4.87 -45.30
N GLU A 818 15.50 4.69 -46.63
CA GLU A 818 16.60 3.94 -47.24
C GLU A 818 17.96 4.59 -46.96
N ARG A 819 17.99 5.93 -46.90
CA ARG A 819 19.18 6.70 -46.58
C ARG A 819 19.59 6.54 -45.12
N VAL A 820 18.64 6.64 -44.19
CA VAL A 820 18.90 6.45 -42.76
C VAL A 820 19.29 5.00 -42.46
N SER A 821 18.79 4.02 -43.22
CA SER A 821 19.25 2.61 -43.13
C SER A 821 20.76 2.49 -43.36
N LYS A 822 21.34 3.24 -44.31
CA LYS A 822 22.79 3.23 -44.56
C LYS A 822 23.59 3.86 -43.43
N ILE A 823 23.05 4.92 -42.81
CA ILE A 823 23.63 5.51 -41.59
C ILE A 823 23.63 4.46 -40.47
N ASN A 824 22.50 3.78 -40.28
CA ASN A 824 22.32 2.71 -39.30
C ASN A 824 23.28 1.54 -39.51
N GLU A 825 23.43 1.06 -40.75
CA GLU A 825 24.38 0.01 -41.13
C GLU A 825 25.83 0.40 -40.81
N TYR A 826 26.21 1.65 -41.10
CA TYR A 826 27.54 2.16 -40.78
C TYR A 826 27.82 2.18 -39.26
N LEU A 827 26.85 2.66 -38.46
CA LEU A 827 26.99 2.70 -36.99
C LEU A 827 27.06 1.30 -36.38
N ARG A 828 26.21 0.37 -36.84
CA ARG A 828 26.26 -1.04 -36.42
C ARG A 828 27.58 -1.71 -36.80
N GLY A 829 28.10 -1.43 -38.00
CA GLY A 829 29.40 -1.91 -38.46
C GLY A 829 30.58 -1.45 -37.60
N ARG A 830 30.41 -0.39 -36.81
CA ARG A 830 31.39 0.15 -35.86
C ARG A 830 31.10 -0.24 -34.40
N GLY A 831 30.17 -1.18 -34.18
CA GLY A 831 29.91 -1.79 -32.87
C GLY A 831 28.85 -1.09 -32.01
N LEU A 832 28.10 -0.11 -32.54
CA LEU A 832 26.96 0.47 -31.83
C LEU A 832 25.71 -0.40 -31.96
N VAL A 833 25.02 -0.64 -30.86
CA VAL A 833 23.72 -1.31 -30.83
C VAL A 833 22.63 -0.29 -31.10
N THR A 834 22.03 -0.27 -32.29
CA THR A 834 21.05 0.76 -32.66
C THR A 834 19.61 0.23 -32.65
N TRP A 835 18.69 1.06 -32.16
CA TRP A 835 17.25 0.89 -32.38
C TRP A 835 16.88 1.64 -33.65
N PHE A 836 16.46 0.89 -34.68
CA PHE A 836 16.07 1.41 -35.99
C PHE A 836 14.80 0.70 -36.42
N ASP A 837 13.79 1.48 -36.79
CA ASP A 837 12.51 0.96 -37.29
C ASP A 837 12.75 0.26 -38.64
N THR A 838 12.62 -1.06 -38.69
CA THR A 838 12.65 -1.87 -39.92
C THR A 838 11.22 -2.27 -40.28
N ASP A 839 10.93 -2.50 -41.57
CA ASP A 839 9.63 -2.75 -42.27
C ASP A 839 8.51 -3.62 -41.61
N SER A 840 8.59 -4.02 -40.34
CA SER A 840 7.64 -4.91 -39.65
C SER A 840 7.33 -4.52 -38.19
N VAL A 841 6.94 -3.27 -37.94
CA VAL A 841 6.25 -2.92 -36.68
C VAL A 841 4.73 -3.03 -36.86
N GLN A 842 4.19 -4.25 -36.70
CA GLN A 842 2.75 -4.46 -36.43
C GLN A 842 2.51 -4.58 -34.91
N GLY A 843 1.41 -3.99 -34.42
CA GLY A 843 1.04 -3.90 -33.00
C GLY A 843 0.94 -2.46 -32.49
N ASP A 844 0.87 -2.27 -31.17
CA ASP A 844 0.81 -0.93 -30.56
C ASP A 844 2.16 -0.21 -30.72
N VAL A 845 2.25 0.60 -31.76
CA VAL A 845 3.46 1.35 -32.17
C VAL A 845 3.96 2.23 -31.03
N VAL A 846 3.07 2.70 -30.14
CA VAL A 846 3.41 3.65 -29.07
C VAL A 846 4.28 3.01 -27.99
N ASP A 847 3.93 1.83 -27.49
CA ASP A 847 4.70 1.19 -26.41
C ASP A 847 6.08 0.72 -26.86
N LYS A 848 6.20 0.25 -28.12
CA LYS A 848 7.48 -0.16 -28.71
C LYS A 848 8.41 1.03 -28.94
N VAL A 849 7.86 2.16 -29.37
CA VAL A 849 8.59 3.42 -29.54
C VAL A 849 9.04 3.97 -28.19
N CYS A 850 8.16 4.00 -27.19
CA CYS A 850 8.50 4.45 -25.83
C CYS A 850 9.59 3.57 -25.21
N GLY A 851 9.46 2.24 -25.27
CA GLY A 851 10.49 1.31 -24.79
C GLY A 851 11.81 1.45 -25.55
N GLY A 852 11.76 1.59 -26.89
CA GLY A 852 12.95 1.83 -27.69
C GLY A 852 13.70 3.09 -27.28
N ILE A 853 13.00 4.19 -26.98
CA ILE A 853 13.63 5.43 -26.49
C ILE A 853 14.11 5.26 -25.05
N ASP A 854 13.31 4.68 -24.15
CA ASP A 854 13.66 4.51 -22.74
C ASP A 854 14.92 3.65 -22.55
N ASP A 855 15.03 2.57 -23.31
CA ASP A 855 16.14 1.60 -23.26
C ASP A 855 17.37 2.04 -24.07
N THR A 856 17.35 3.27 -24.59
CA THR A 856 18.46 3.85 -25.35
C THR A 856 19.21 4.94 -24.60
N GLU A 857 20.54 5.05 -24.76
CA GLU A 857 21.32 6.15 -24.19
C GLU A 857 21.25 7.48 -24.98
N LEU A 858 21.37 7.44 -26.31
CA LEU A 858 21.41 8.62 -27.19
C LEU A 858 20.34 8.56 -28.30
N VAL A 859 19.86 9.71 -28.75
CA VAL A 859 18.89 9.79 -29.85
C VAL A 859 19.49 10.52 -31.04
N LEU A 860 19.55 9.85 -32.19
CA LEU A 860 19.97 10.43 -33.46
C LEU A 860 18.72 10.91 -34.21
N VAL A 861 18.62 12.23 -34.41
CA VAL A 861 17.47 12.87 -35.04
C VAL A 861 17.80 13.19 -36.50
N CYS A 862 17.23 12.44 -37.44
CA CYS A 862 17.44 12.60 -38.87
C CYS A 862 16.44 13.61 -39.47
N ILE A 863 16.92 14.83 -39.71
CA ILE A 863 16.11 15.99 -40.08
C ILE A 863 15.92 16.08 -41.60
N SER A 864 14.69 15.84 -42.03
CA SER A 864 14.17 16.17 -43.36
C SER A 864 13.09 17.25 -43.29
N GLN A 865 12.68 17.83 -44.43
CA GLN A 865 11.58 18.81 -44.43
C GLN A 865 10.27 18.18 -43.94
N THR A 866 10.01 16.92 -44.31
CA THR A 866 8.84 16.17 -43.86
C THR A 866 8.88 15.86 -42.36
N TYR A 867 10.05 15.56 -41.81
CA TYR A 867 10.21 15.36 -40.36
C TYR A 867 9.90 16.64 -39.58
N LEU A 868 10.41 17.80 -40.03
CA LEU A 868 10.11 19.10 -39.42
C LEU A 868 8.61 19.42 -39.45
N ASP A 869 7.93 19.13 -40.56
CA ASP A 869 6.50 19.38 -40.72
C ASP A 869 5.64 18.49 -39.81
N LYS A 870 6.03 17.22 -39.65
CA LYS A 870 5.39 16.25 -38.74
C LYS A 870 5.55 16.64 -37.28
N VAL A 871 6.78 16.89 -36.84
CA VAL A 871 7.05 17.33 -35.45
C VAL A 871 6.45 18.72 -35.18
N GLY A 872 6.47 19.61 -36.18
CA GLY A 872 5.81 20.92 -36.14
C GLY A 872 4.29 20.87 -36.02
N GLY A 873 3.67 19.69 -36.17
CA GLY A 873 2.25 19.46 -35.96
C GLY A 873 1.37 19.77 -37.17
N LYS A 874 1.92 19.97 -38.37
CA LYS A 874 1.13 20.15 -39.61
C LYS A 874 0.24 18.93 -39.91
N HIS A 875 0.61 17.75 -39.41
CA HIS A 875 -0.14 16.50 -39.55
C HIS A 875 -0.92 16.10 -38.28
N GLY A 876 -1.14 17.04 -37.35
CA GLY A 876 -1.90 16.83 -36.12
C GLY A 876 -1.05 16.35 -34.94
N ALA A 877 -1.62 16.40 -33.73
CA ALA A 877 -0.92 16.07 -32.48
C ALA A 877 -0.66 14.56 -32.28
N LEU A 878 -1.20 13.71 -33.16
CA LEU A 878 -1.08 12.26 -33.06
C LEU A 878 0.04 11.65 -33.91
N ASP A 879 0.77 12.46 -34.69
CA ASP A 879 1.86 12.00 -35.55
C ASP A 879 2.98 11.33 -34.75
N THR A 880 3.45 10.17 -35.23
CA THR A 880 4.43 9.34 -34.52
C THR A 880 5.78 10.03 -34.39
N CYS A 881 6.29 10.71 -35.45
CA CYS A 881 7.55 11.43 -35.39
C CYS A 881 7.49 12.57 -34.35
N LYS A 882 6.32 13.21 -34.21
CA LYS A 882 6.09 14.23 -33.18
C LYS A 882 6.15 13.64 -31.78
N LYS A 883 5.44 12.52 -31.55
CA LYS A 883 5.45 11.83 -30.26
C LYS A 883 6.84 11.30 -29.90
N GLU A 884 7.56 10.71 -30.84
CA GLU A 884 8.95 10.26 -30.68
C GLU A 884 9.85 11.41 -30.24
N PHE A 885 9.81 12.53 -30.96
CA PHE A 885 10.65 13.68 -30.67
C PHE A 885 10.34 14.30 -29.30
N GLU A 886 9.05 14.55 -28.99
CA GLU A 886 8.62 15.13 -27.71
C GLU A 886 8.86 14.18 -26.53
N TYR A 887 8.76 12.86 -26.76
CA TYR A 887 9.10 11.85 -25.76
C TYR A 887 10.61 11.82 -25.50
N ALA A 888 11.42 11.75 -26.56
CA ALA A 888 12.88 11.75 -26.49
C ALA A 888 13.45 13.01 -25.83
N GLU A 889 12.92 14.20 -26.18
CA GLU A 889 13.28 15.45 -25.53
C GLU A 889 13.00 15.40 -24.02
N ARG A 890 11.81 14.92 -23.63
CA ARG A 890 11.39 14.86 -22.23
C ARG A 890 12.17 13.85 -21.41
N THR A 891 12.53 12.70 -21.98
CA THR A 891 13.16 11.59 -21.24
C THR A 891 14.68 11.64 -21.28
N LYS A 892 15.28 12.07 -22.40
CA LYS A 892 16.73 12.11 -22.58
C LYS A 892 17.32 13.52 -22.43
N GLY A 893 16.51 14.55 -22.65
CA GLY A 893 16.96 15.94 -22.66
C GLY A 893 17.75 16.29 -23.92
N ALA A 894 17.76 17.57 -24.29
CA ALA A 894 18.35 18.04 -25.54
C ALA A 894 19.85 17.68 -25.72
N ASP A 895 20.60 17.51 -24.62
CA ASP A 895 22.04 17.16 -24.63
C ASP A 895 22.34 15.73 -25.08
N LYS A 896 21.32 14.88 -25.13
CA LYS A 896 21.42 13.49 -25.60
C LYS A 896 20.77 13.31 -26.98
N LEU A 897 20.34 14.39 -27.63
CA LEU A 897 19.82 14.40 -29.00
C LEU A 897 20.86 14.98 -29.97
N LEU A 898 21.29 14.18 -30.94
CA LEU A 898 22.22 14.58 -32.00
C LEU A 898 21.48 14.82 -33.32
N ALA A 899 21.59 16.03 -33.87
CA ALA A 899 20.94 16.41 -35.12
C ALA A 899 21.78 16.02 -36.34
N VAL A 900 21.16 15.31 -37.29
CA VAL A 900 21.74 15.00 -38.60
C VAL A 900 20.78 15.47 -39.68
N VAL A 901 21.24 16.35 -40.57
CA VAL A 901 20.44 16.82 -41.72
C VAL A 901 20.57 15.80 -42.85
N THR A 902 19.45 15.23 -43.29
CA THR A 902 19.41 14.27 -44.41
C THR A 902 18.84 14.86 -45.70
N ASP A 903 18.19 16.02 -45.62
CA ASP A 903 17.55 16.74 -46.73
C ASP A 903 18.27 18.09 -47.00
N PRO A 904 18.70 18.38 -48.25
CA PRO A 904 19.36 19.65 -48.56
C PRO A 904 18.50 20.89 -48.24
N ALA A 905 17.17 20.75 -48.28
CA ALA A 905 16.24 21.85 -47.98
C ALA A 905 16.27 22.29 -46.51
N THR A 906 16.77 21.44 -45.60
CA THR A 906 16.80 21.71 -44.16
C THR A 906 18.18 22.11 -43.64
N LYS A 907 19.15 22.43 -44.52
CA LYS A 907 20.52 22.85 -44.13
C LYS A 907 20.58 24.11 -43.27
N ASN A 908 19.59 24.99 -43.37
CA ASN A 908 19.57 26.20 -42.56
C ASN A 908 18.73 25.98 -41.30
N PRO A 909 19.36 25.78 -40.11
CA PRO A 909 18.63 25.49 -38.88
C PRO A 909 17.78 26.67 -38.40
N ARG A 910 18.05 27.90 -38.89
CA ARG A 910 17.19 29.06 -38.65
C ARG A 910 15.82 28.95 -39.30
N ASP A 911 15.64 28.02 -40.23
CA ASP A 911 14.37 27.74 -40.89
C ASP A 911 13.60 26.58 -40.22
N TRP A 912 14.22 25.91 -39.24
CA TRP A 912 13.52 24.90 -38.44
C TRP A 912 12.46 25.57 -37.56
N ARG A 913 11.26 25.00 -37.53
CA ARG A 913 10.10 25.49 -36.77
C ARG A 913 9.57 24.38 -35.87
N GLY A 914 8.73 24.73 -34.90
CA GLY A 914 8.16 23.75 -33.96
C GLY A 914 9.18 23.18 -32.97
N GLY A 915 8.90 21.99 -32.41
CA GLY A 915 9.72 21.36 -31.38
C GLY A 915 11.19 21.20 -31.78
N VAL A 916 11.46 20.75 -33.02
CA VAL A 916 12.85 20.61 -33.52
C VAL A 916 13.59 21.94 -33.54
N GLY A 917 12.95 23.01 -34.04
CA GLY A 917 13.57 24.34 -34.06
C GLY A 917 13.82 24.92 -32.67
N MET A 918 12.91 24.68 -31.72
CA MET A 918 13.02 25.13 -30.33
C MET A 918 14.16 24.45 -29.58
N VAL A 919 14.35 23.14 -29.80
CA VAL A 919 15.26 22.29 -29.03
C VAL A 919 16.64 22.16 -29.67
N LEU A 920 16.69 22.01 -31.00
CA LEU A 920 17.90 21.72 -31.78
C LEU A 920 18.33 22.85 -32.70
N GLY A 921 17.50 23.87 -32.95
CA GLY A 921 17.79 24.94 -33.94
C GLY A 921 18.97 25.84 -33.62
N SER A 922 19.45 25.85 -32.37
CA SER A 922 20.66 26.57 -31.93
C SER A 922 21.87 25.65 -31.72
N ARG A 923 21.72 24.34 -31.94
CA ARG A 923 22.76 23.33 -31.72
C ARG A 923 23.51 22.98 -33.03
N PRO A 924 24.77 22.53 -32.95
CA PRO A 924 25.47 21.99 -34.11
C PRO A 924 24.74 20.78 -34.69
N PHE A 925 24.80 20.60 -36.00
CA PHE A 925 24.29 19.42 -36.70
C PHE A 925 25.34 18.89 -37.68
N LYS A 926 25.20 17.63 -38.10
CA LYS A 926 26.01 17.06 -39.19
C LYS A 926 25.21 17.02 -40.48
N ASP A 927 25.82 17.48 -41.57
CA ASP A 927 25.18 17.52 -42.88
C ASP A 927 25.44 16.22 -43.65
N LEU A 928 24.46 15.30 -43.59
CA LEU A 928 24.39 14.09 -44.39
C LEU A 928 23.30 14.23 -45.46
N SER A 929 23.22 15.38 -46.15
CA SER A 929 22.29 15.56 -47.28
C SER A 929 22.93 15.42 -48.68
N MET A 930 24.26 15.36 -48.75
CA MET A 930 25.04 15.19 -50.00
C MET A 930 24.87 13.82 -50.68
N GLY A 931 25.37 13.62 -51.90
CA GLY A 931 25.31 12.30 -52.55
C GLY A 931 26.09 11.25 -51.76
N GLU A 932 25.63 9.99 -51.74
CA GLU A 932 26.34 8.92 -51.00
C GLU A 932 27.69 8.54 -51.65
N GLY A 933 27.86 8.84 -52.94
CA GLY A 933 29.15 8.72 -53.64
C GLY A 933 30.05 9.95 -53.51
N ASP A 934 29.65 10.96 -52.73
CA ASP A 934 30.49 12.12 -52.44
C ASP A 934 31.60 11.72 -51.43
N PRO A 935 32.88 12.07 -51.68
CA PRO A 935 33.96 11.78 -50.72
C PRO A 935 33.71 12.33 -49.30
N GLY A 936 32.90 13.39 -49.17
CA GLY A 936 32.47 13.95 -47.90
C GLY A 936 31.48 13.10 -47.12
N TRP A 937 30.81 12.13 -47.75
CA TRP A 937 29.78 11.28 -47.13
C TRP A 937 30.34 10.39 -46.04
N GLU A 938 31.35 9.57 -46.37
CA GLU A 938 32.00 8.67 -45.40
C GLU A 938 32.72 9.45 -44.30
N THR A 939 33.34 10.57 -44.66
CA THR A 939 34.00 11.47 -43.70
C THR A 939 32.99 12.01 -42.68
N THR A 940 31.80 12.40 -43.13
CA THR A 940 30.74 12.92 -42.25
C THR A 940 30.08 11.82 -41.42
N LEU A 941 29.89 10.62 -41.97
CA LEU A 941 29.43 9.44 -41.22
C LEU A 941 30.39 9.09 -40.07
N HIS A 942 31.70 9.17 -40.34
CA HIS A 942 32.70 8.98 -39.30
C HIS A 942 32.61 10.06 -38.22
N ALA A 943 32.39 11.33 -38.59
CA ALA A 943 32.20 12.43 -37.64
C ALA A 943 30.93 12.26 -36.77
N VAL A 944 29.84 11.71 -37.33
CA VAL A 944 28.63 11.37 -36.56
C VAL A 944 28.94 10.29 -35.52
N TYR A 945 29.68 9.24 -35.91
CA TYR A 945 30.09 8.18 -35.00
C TYR A 945 30.96 8.72 -33.84
N GLU A 946 31.97 9.54 -34.14
CA GLU A 946 32.85 10.12 -33.11
C GLU A 946 32.06 11.00 -32.12
N GLU A 947 31.08 11.76 -32.61
CA GLU A 947 30.24 12.59 -31.73
C GLU A 947 29.29 11.77 -30.86
N LEU A 948 28.71 10.68 -31.39
CA LEU A 948 27.93 9.74 -30.59
C LEU A 948 28.80 9.09 -29.48
N MET A 949 30.03 8.69 -29.80
CA MET A 949 30.95 8.11 -28.82
C MET A 949 31.38 9.12 -27.75
N ALA A 950 31.60 10.38 -28.14
CA ALA A 950 31.88 11.46 -27.20
C ALA A 950 30.70 11.71 -26.25
N LEU A 951 29.47 11.72 -26.76
CA LEU A 951 28.25 11.91 -25.97
C LEU A 951 27.91 10.72 -25.05
N LYS A 952 28.39 9.51 -25.39
CA LYS A 952 28.27 8.28 -24.58
C LYS A 952 29.28 8.23 -23.40
N GLY A 953 30.26 9.14 -23.37
CA GLY A 953 31.20 9.27 -22.25
C GLY A 953 32.52 8.49 -22.38
N GLY A 954 33.05 8.30 -23.59
CA GLY A 954 34.32 7.60 -23.79
C GLY A 954 35.57 8.49 -23.73
N ALA A 955 36.38 8.34 -22.68
CA ALA A 955 37.84 8.40 -22.85
C ALA A 955 38.25 7.40 -23.95
N GLN A 956 39.23 7.77 -24.78
CA GLN A 956 39.71 6.94 -25.88
C GLN A 956 40.09 5.52 -25.41
N PRO A 957 39.80 4.47 -26.20
CA PRO A 957 40.32 3.15 -25.94
C PRO A 957 41.85 3.15 -26.13
N SER A 958 42.58 2.66 -25.12
CA SER A 958 44.01 2.43 -25.21
C SER A 958 44.31 1.35 -26.27
N LEU A 959 45.12 1.72 -27.25
CA LEU A 959 45.80 0.79 -28.16
C LEU A 959 46.86 0.01 -27.37
N ALA A 960 46.44 -1.03 -26.64
CA ALA A 960 47.36 -1.99 -26.04
C ALA A 960 46.68 -3.35 -25.86
N GLN A 961 46.52 -4.08 -26.97
CA GLN A 961 46.66 -5.54 -27.09
C GLN A 961 46.15 -5.99 -28.48
N ARG A 962 47.01 -5.84 -29.50
CA ARG A 962 46.97 -6.66 -30.72
C ARG A 962 48.41 -7.09 -31.04
N PRO A 963 48.67 -8.37 -31.35
CA PRO A 963 49.96 -8.75 -31.93
C PRO A 963 50.08 -8.11 -33.33
N PRO A 964 51.30 -7.76 -33.78
CA PRO A 964 51.49 -7.04 -35.03
C PRO A 964 51.14 -7.90 -36.25
N PRO A 965 50.63 -7.30 -37.35
CA PRO A 965 50.34 -8.01 -38.58
C PRO A 965 51.62 -8.39 -39.36
N PRO A 966 51.60 -9.47 -40.16
CA PRO A 966 52.73 -9.87 -40.98
C PRO A 966 53.00 -8.88 -42.14
N PRO A 967 54.25 -8.77 -42.62
CA PRO A 967 54.61 -7.79 -43.64
C PRO A 967 54.00 -8.13 -45.02
N PRO A 968 53.70 -7.11 -45.85
CA PRO A 968 53.11 -7.31 -47.18
C PRO A 968 54.13 -7.84 -48.20
N PRO A 969 53.69 -8.61 -49.22
CA PRO A 969 54.56 -9.07 -50.30
C PRO A 969 54.95 -7.91 -51.23
N PRO A 970 56.10 -8.00 -51.92
CA PRO A 970 56.60 -6.92 -52.76
C PRO A 970 55.78 -6.77 -54.06
N PRO A 971 55.65 -5.54 -54.59
CA PRO A 971 54.80 -5.27 -55.74
C PRO A 971 55.54 -5.48 -57.07
N PRO A 972 54.82 -5.72 -58.19
CA PRO A 972 55.18 -5.17 -59.48
C PRO A 972 54.75 -3.70 -59.62
#